data_AF-A0AB34IZK5-F1
#
_entry.id   AF-A0AB34IZK5-F1
#
_cell.length_a   1.000
_cell.length_b   1.000
_cell.length_c   1.000
_cell.angle_alpha   90.00
_cell.angle_beta   90.00
_cell.angle_gamma   90.00
#
_symmetry.space_group_name_H-M   'P 1'
#
loop_
_entity.id
_entity.type
_entity.pdbx_description
1 polymer ?
#
loop_
_entity_poly.entity_id
_entity_poly.type
_entity_poly.pdbx_seq_one_letter_code
_entity_poly.pdbx_strand_id
1 'polypeptide(L)'
;MWSPTKQPPLSKESAKSTCKALVLNSGSSSLKYGLFRIILGKAECVCSGLVDRIGLLSSSITHKDADGTRKVDVDVPDHSSAITQVVELLTSSQGLISNVADITVVGHRVVHGGPLYSTPAVVDEAVERAIERCIPLAPLHNPHNLLGIRVAQKHFPCPHVAVFDTAFHATIPEHNYTYALPRELCIEHNLRRYGFHGTSYTYVLKQTAKLLHRPAEELNMIILHLGNGASMAAIRKGACIDTTMGMTPLEGLVMGTRCGDVDGGVATFLASNLGYSAADIDKLFNKQSGLQGLCGSSDMRAIKAKAEAGVAECQLARRIAIERIRKYLGAFLVKLNGEVDAIVFTGGMGENDAELRDEVCADLQTFGISVDSTKNKLHLSEIQSSFAIVKCMVVPTSEELSIALQSAEAIGVLPTTGEEVTSKPFFEKTSLSTSTAKAPTGKVAPLGHALMIEGDQGTVLVEAALLTALLPRSSHLGYFRMLTLGEGRDYKLDFMRGVDKLGFHKEPVDAMVGMTMEEANALFARGLTDEIYSTIIDKFKAYSANKDFVIVSGQKITTRGARGGPGSFEFYAQLAAALNMPALSVHDARTDRIYGAALGPKLAGIRAAFEQSNVRLAGAIVTGLPADDFEAAERATRESLENQDIYPAALLPHDDRLYQLTMGEIAHELDAKVLFGESNIHNQFVRNVEVGTMQVPDLLAVLQQRPGTLVITSVARTEVLLSLVFAARSSNMQLHPGVILTGAAELPKTVQHVLDGVGTIRKPVLITTKSTYEVTAMISELRKLPHPLANGYAKLETAETLLEKHLDVDFREAMIIDMPVEDISPIILKHKMFTAVRKSKQRIVLPEGDDTRIVVAAGELISRGLCDVTLIGEEKSVKALAESAHVCIDGATIIDPNLVLKDSRTSWGDAMVDELYEKRKHKGMTLEKAREILRSDPAYFGTMMMIRGMADGMVSGACHSTANTMRPALQLIKTAPGFSLVSSVFFMLLRDKVYVYGDCAINVDPTAEQLADIAIASVQTARAFGIVPRVAMLSYASGDSNQGPMIDKVRQATELARKLAPDELIEGPIQFDAAVDPAVAAVKYKGLHSPVAGKATVCIFPDLNSGNNSYKAVQQASKTSAVGPIMQGLRMPVNDLSRGCTVEDVVNTAVCTALQAIVAQQANQP
;
A
#
# COMPACT_ATOMS: atom_id res chain seq x y z
N MET A 1 -3.39 34.81 20.12
CA MET A 1 -4.78 34.96 19.64
C MET A 1 -4.77 35.83 18.38
N TRP A 2 -4.94 35.24 17.20
CA TRP A 2 -5.17 35.96 15.94
C TRP A 2 -6.47 35.45 15.32
N SER A 3 -7.25 36.35 14.72
CA SER A 3 -8.51 36.06 14.03
C SER A 3 -8.48 36.75 12.67
N PRO A 4 -8.58 36.04 11.54
CA PRO A 4 -8.62 36.68 10.22
C PRO A 4 -9.96 37.41 10.03
N THR A 5 -9.93 38.74 9.97
CA THR A 5 -11.09 39.55 9.56
C THR A 5 -11.35 39.37 8.06
N LYS A 6 -12.48 38.76 7.69
CA LYS A 6 -12.90 38.68 6.28
C LYS A 6 -13.18 40.10 5.74
N GLN A 7 -12.49 40.48 4.67
CA GLN A 7 -12.83 41.69 3.90
C GLN A 7 -14.08 41.43 3.02
N PRO A 8 -14.88 42.47 2.71
CA PRO A 8 -16.07 42.33 1.86
C PRO A 8 -15.71 42.22 0.37
N PRO A 9 -16.53 41.55 -0.46
CA PRO A 9 -16.31 41.46 -1.89
C PRO A 9 -16.58 42.80 -2.60
N LEU A 10 -15.74 43.14 -3.58
CA LEU A 10 -15.96 44.28 -4.47
C LEU A 10 -17.17 44.05 -5.38
N SER A 11 -17.83 45.15 -5.78
CA SER A 11 -19.07 45.13 -6.56
C SER A 11 -18.89 44.61 -7.98
N LYS A 12 -19.83 43.76 -8.43
CA LYS A 12 -19.87 43.22 -9.81
C LYS A 12 -20.30 44.27 -10.84
N GLU A 13 -19.38 45.10 -11.28
CA GLU A 13 -19.51 45.80 -12.57
C GLU A 13 -18.85 45.00 -13.71
N SER A 14 -19.26 45.31 -14.95
CA SER A 14 -19.03 44.51 -16.15
C SER A 14 -17.61 43.96 -16.31
N ALA A 15 -17.48 42.63 -16.46
CA ALA A 15 -16.25 41.98 -16.86
C ALA A 15 -15.82 42.48 -18.27
N LYS A 16 -14.78 43.32 -18.33
CA LYS A 16 -14.16 43.72 -19.60
C LYS A 16 -13.56 42.49 -20.26
N SER A 17 -13.92 42.24 -21.52
CA SER A 17 -13.52 41.02 -22.29
C SER A 17 -12.01 40.87 -22.51
N THR A 18 -11.24 41.91 -22.20
CA THR A 18 -9.79 42.02 -22.40
C THR A 18 -9.16 42.65 -21.15
N CYS A 19 -8.12 42.01 -20.61
CA CYS A 19 -7.34 42.48 -19.46
C CYS A 19 -5.88 42.68 -19.88
N LYS A 20 -5.28 43.83 -19.55
CA LYS A 20 -3.83 44.05 -19.66
C LYS A 20 -3.20 43.87 -18.26
N ALA A 21 -2.46 42.78 -18.05
CA ALA A 21 -1.76 42.51 -16.80
C ALA A 21 -0.27 42.85 -16.95
N LEU A 22 0.24 43.81 -16.17
CA LEU A 22 1.67 44.04 -16.05
C LEU A 22 2.21 43.16 -14.93
N VAL A 23 3.38 42.56 -15.13
CA VAL A 23 4.05 41.73 -14.13
C VAL A 23 5.41 42.31 -13.82
N LEU A 24 5.75 42.39 -12.53
CA LEU A 24 7.01 42.91 -12.01
C LEU A 24 7.66 41.91 -11.04
N ASN A 25 8.97 41.72 -11.18
CA ASN A 25 9.77 40.81 -10.37
C ASN A 25 11.12 41.48 -10.03
N SER A 26 11.12 42.22 -8.92
CA SER A 26 12.26 42.99 -8.41
C SER A 26 13.25 42.09 -7.67
N GLY A 27 14.41 41.85 -8.27
CA GLY A 27 15.59 41.27 -7.59
C GLY A 27 16.43 42.36 -6.91
N SER A 28 17.54 41.97 -6.26
CA SER A 28 18.39 42.91 -5.50
C SER A 28 19.16 43.91 -6.38
N SER A 29 19.42 43.57 -7.64
CA SER A 29 20.18 44.39 -8.60
C SER A 29 19.58 44.36 -10.02
N SER A 30 18.32 43.95 -10.13
CA SER A 30 17.62 43.81 -11.41
C SER A 30 16.10 43.87 -11.25
N LEU A 31 15.41 44.20 -12.33
CA LEU A 31 13.95 44.21 -12.44
C LEU A 31 13.55 43.50 -13.72
N LYS A 32 12.92 42.33 -13.60
CA LYS A 32 12.22 41.71 -14.72
C LYS A 32 10.80 42.26 -14.81
N TYR A 33 10.29 42.42 -16.03
CA TYR A 33 8.92 42.79 -16.30
C TYR A 33 8.34 42.07 -17.52
N GLY A 34 7.01 41.97 -17.58
CA GLY A 34 6.28 41.46 -18.74
C GLY A 34 4.87 42.01 -18.82
N LEU A 35 4.40 42.35 -20.02
CA LEU A 35 3.05 42.82 -20.28
C LEU A 35 2.25 41.71 -20.96
N PHE A 36 1.15 41.30 -20.35
CA PHE A 36 0.28 40.24 -20.85
C PHE A 36 -1.10 40.77 -21.23
N ARG A 37 -1.61 40.32 -22.38
CA ARG A 37 -2.98 40.57 -22.84
C ARG A 37 -3.79 39.29 -22.64
N ILE A 38 -4.81 39.35 -21.79
CA ILE A 38 -5.66 38.21 -21.44
C ILE A 38 -7.05 38.42 -22.05
N ILE A 39 -7.49 37.50 -22.91
CA ILE A 39 -8.79 37.52 -23.59
C ILE A 39 -9.41 36.13 -23.44
N LEU A 40 -10.60 36.04 -22.85
CA LEU A 40 -11.34 34.78 -22.64
C LEU A 40 -10.47 33.66 -22.04
N GLY A 41 -9.64 33.99 -21.06
CA GLY A 41 -8.71 33.06 -20.39
C GLY A 41 -7.44 32.69 -21.19
N LYS A 42 -7.33 33.08 -22.47
CA LYS A 42 -6.08 32.97 -23.25
C LYS A 42 -5.21 34.19 -22.97
N ALA A 43 -3.96 33.97 -22.59
CA ALA A 43 -3.01 35.02 -22.24
C ALA A 43 -1.85 35.04 -23.23
N GLU A 44 -1.64 36.20 -23.84
CA GLU A 44 -0.61 36.52 -24.83
C GLU A 44 0.47 37.41 -24.18
N CYS A 45 1.74 37.09 -24.36
CA CYS A 45 2.84 37.97 -23.93
C CYS A 45 3.06 39.05 -25.00
N VAL A 46 2.72 40.30 -24.67
CA VAL A 46 2.86 41.46 -25.57
C VAL A 46 4.31 41.95 -25.60
N CYS A 47 4.97 41.97 -24.45
CA CYS A 47 6.41 42.17 -24.35
C CYS A 47 6.97 41.60 -23.04
N SER A 48 8.29 41.47 -23.01
CA SER A 48 9.07 41.10 -21.82
C SER A 48 10.33 41.96 -21.76
N GLY A 49 10.88 42.16 -20.57
CA GLY A 49 12.14 42.88 -20.42
C GLY A 49 12.84 42.65 -19.10
N LEU A 50 14.10 43.07 -19.08
CA LEU A 50 15.00 42.99 -17.97
C LEU A 50 15.76 44.31 -17.87
N VAL A 51 15.58 45.01 -16.76
CA VAL A 51 16.53 46.02 -16.28
C VAL A 51 17.58 45.28 -15.47
N ASP A 52 18.83 45.30 -15.92
CA ASP A 52 19.94 44.59 -15.28
C ASP A 52 21.00 45.56 -14.76
N ARG A 53 21.78 45.11 -13.76
CA ARG A 53 22.88 45.86 -13.12
C ARG A 53 22.43 47.20 -12.50
N ILE A 54 21.23 47.24 -11.92
CA ILE A 54 20.70 48.40 -11.16
C ILE A 54 21.70 48.79 -10.05
N GLY A 55 21.97 50.10 -9.92
CA GLY A 55 22.91 50.66 -8.96
C GLY A 55 24.39 50.55 -9.37
N LEU A 56 24.69 50.16 -10.60
CA LEU A 56 26.06 50.02 -11.13
C LEU A 56 26.25 50.88 -12.39
N LEU A 57 27.48 51.38 -12.61
CA LEU A 57 27.91 52.22 -13.74
C LEU A 57 27.78 51.60 -15.15
N SER A 58 27.08 50.48 -15.29
CA SER A 58 26.81 49.82 -16.57
C SER A 58 25.40 49.20 -16.62
N SER A 59 24.45 49.74 -15.86
CA SER A 59 23.04 49.34 -15.93
C SER A 59 22.51 49.35 -17.37
N SER A 60 21.58 48.44 -17.65
CA SER A 60 21.08 48.27 -19.02
C SER A 60 19.69 47.67 -19.07
N ILE A 61 18.84 48.22 -19.94
CA ILE A 61 17.51 47.67 -20.24
C ILE A 61 17.59 46.83 -21.50
N THR A 62 17.19 45.56 -21.40
CA THR A 62 16.89 44.70 -22.55
C THR A 62 15.38 44.53 -22.63
N HIS A 63 14.78 44.94 -23.74
CA HIS A 63 13.35 44.84 -24.01
C HIS A 63 13.12 43.93 -25.23
N LYS A 64 12.05 43.13 -25.20
CA LYS A 64 11.65 42.26 -26.30
C LYS A 64 10.14 42.35 -26.52
N ASP A 65 9.78 42.71 -27.73
CA ASP A 65 8.42 42.97 -28.23
C ASP A 65 8.22 42.20 -29.56
N ALA A 66 7.24 42.61 -30.37
CA ALA A 66 6.99 42.04 -31.70
C ALA A 66 7.97 42.56 -32.78
N ASP A 67 8.58 43.73 -32.57
CA ASP A 67 9.49 44.37 -33.53
C ASP A 67 10.94 43.89 -33.35
N GLY A 68 11.28 43.30 -32.19
CA GLY A 68 12.48 42.50 -32.01
C GLY A 68 12.99 42.45 -30.59
N THR A 69 14.31 42.56 -30.42
CA THR A 69 14.97 42.70 -29.12
C THR A 69 15.85 43.94 -29.15
N ARG A 70 15.53 44.91 -28.28
CA ARG A 70 16.19 46.19 -28.15
C ARG A 70 17.00 46.19 -26.85
N LYS A 71 18.31 46.45 -26.91
CA LYS A 71 19.13 46.67 -25.72
C LYS A 71 19.61 48.13 -25.70
N VAL A 72 19.44 48.78 -24.56
CA VAL A 72 19.93 50.14 -24.29
C VAL A 72 20.72 50.09 -22.99
N ASP A 73 22.00 50.47 -23.02
CA ASP A 73 22.77 50.73 -21.80
C ASP A 73 22.39 52.15 -21.32
N VAL A 74 21.97 52.28 -20.06
CA VAL A 74 21.32 53.48 -19.50
C VAL A 74 21.52 53.51 -17.99
N ASP A 75 21.69 54.70 -17.39
CA ASP A 75 21.90 54.82 -15.94
C ASP A 75 20.61 54.52 -15.16
N VAL A 76 20.69 53.58 -14.23
CA VAL A 76 19.58 53.11 -13.39
C VAL A 76 20.09 53.00 -11.94
N PRO A 77 20.17 54.11 -11.20
CA PRO A 77 20.78 54.12 -9.86
C PRO A 77 19.98 53.33 -8.82
N ASP A 78 18.67 53.19 -8.98
CA ASP A 78 17.79 52.45 -8.06
C ASP A 78 16.56 51.82 -8.76
N HIS A 79 15.80 51.03 -8.01
CA HIS A 79 14.54 50.41 -8.46
C HIS A 79 13.42 51.41 -8.78
N SER A 80 13.49 52.65 -8.28
CA SER A 80 12.53 53.70 -8.63
C SER A 80 12.78 54.18 -10.06
N SER A 81 14.02 54.50 -10.40
CA SER A 81 14.45 54.81 -11.77
C SER A 81 14.17 53.64 -12.72
N ALA A 82 14.41 52.39 -12.27
CA ALA A 82 14.13 51.20 -13.07
C ALA A 82 12.65 51.09 -13.48
N ILE A 83 11.72 51.32 -12.55
CA ILE A 83 10.28 51.27 -12.85
C ILE A 83 9.86 52.47 -13.70
N THR A 84 10.35 53.68 -13.43
CA THR A 84 10.07 54.87 -14.27
C THR A 84 10.47 54.65 -15.73
N GLN A 85 11.69 54.16 -16.00
CA GLN A 85 12.15 53.90 -17.36
C GLN A 85 11.37 52.77 -18.06
N VAL A 86 10.88 51.78 -17.31
CA VAL A 86 9.97 50.75 -17.85
C VAL A 86 8.60 51.35 -18.19
N VAL A 87 8.06 52.25 -17.37
CA VAL A 87 6.83 53.00 -17.68
C VAL A 87 7.02 53.80 -18.96
N GLU A 88 8.06 54.64 -19.03
CA GLU A 88 8.36 55.50 -20.18
C GLU A 88 8.51 54.72 -21.49
N LEU A 89 9.22 53.58 -21.46
CA LEU A 89 9.39 52.71 -22.62
C LEU A 89 8.03 52.15 -23.08
N LEU A 90 7.20 51.67 -22.14
CA LEU A 90 5.86 51.12 -22.42
C LEU A 90 4.87 52.19 -22.92
N THR A 91 4.99 53.45 -22.49
CA THR A 91 4.09 54.57 -22.88
C THR A 91 4.66 55.51 -23.94
N SER A 92 5.82 55.18 -24.54
CA SER A 92 6.46 56.02 -25.57
C SER A 92 5.63 56.11 -26.86
N SER A 93 6.05 56.95 -27.82
CA SER A 93 5.44 56.98 -29.17
C SER A 93 5.66 55.70 -29.98
N GLN A 94 6.52 54.79 -29.51
CA GLN A 94 6.70 53.40 -29.96
C GLN A 94 6.29 52.41 -28.85
N GLY A 95 5.43 52.85 -27.93
CA GLY A 95 4.97 52.12 -26.76
C GLY A 95 3.81 51.17 -27.04
N LEU A 96 3.58 50.24 -26.12
CA LEU A 96 2.60 49.15 -26.23
C LEU A 96 1.29 49.45 -25.47
N ILE A 97 1.25 50.57 -24.74
CA ILE A 97 0.06 51.13 -24.09
C ILE A 97 -0.02 52.63 -24.37
N SER A 98 -1.23 53.16 -24.55
CA SER A 98 -1.43 54.59 -24.85
C SER A 98 -1.45 55.45 -23.58
N ASN A 99 -1.67 54.82 -22.43
CA ASN A 99 -1.74 55.45 -21.11
C ASN A 99 -1.43 54.37 -20.04
N VAL A 100 -0.83 54.73 -18.91
CA VAL A 100 -0.69 53.82 -17.75
C VAL A 100 -2.03 53.27 -17.25
N ALA A 101 -3.12 54.02 -17.44
CA ALA A 101 -4.49 53.60 -17.13
C ALA A 101 -5.02 52.46 -18.03
N ASP A 102 -4.31 52.08 -19.09
CA ASP A 102 -4.61 50.88 -19.87
C ASP A 102 -4.35 49.58 -19.07
N ILE A 103 -3.47 49.62 -18.07
CA ILE A 103 -3.10 48.46 -17.26
C ILE A 103 -4.24 48.13 -16.30
N THR A 104 -4.77 46.92 -16.41
CA THR A 104 -5.92 46.43 -15.63
C THR A 104 -5.52 45.93 -14.25
N VAL A 105 -4.31 45.38 -14.12
CA VAL A 105 -3.74 44.87 -12.86
C VAL A 105 -2.20 44.87 -12.93
N VAL A 106 -1.53 45.09 -11.80
CA VAL A 106 -0.07 44.88 -11.66
C VAL A 106 0.21 43.72 -10.71
N GLY A 107 0.72 42.62 -11.25
CA GLY A 107 1.16 41.45 -10.49
C GLY A 107 2.61 41.56 -10.04
N HIS A 108 2.87 41.35 -8.74
CA HIS A 108 4.20 41.42 -8.13
C HIS A 108 4.61 40.05 -7.61
N ARG A 109 5.78 39.57 -8.02
CA ARG A 109 6.40 38.41 -7.36
C ARG A 109 6.93 38.81 -6.00
N VAL A 110 6.50 38.10 -4.95
CA VAL A 110 7.01 38.23 -3.58
C VAL A 110 7.63 36.89 -3.18
N VAL A 111 8.86 36.90 -2.67
CA VAL A 111 9.55 35.65 -2.36
C VAL A 111 8.97 34.94 -1.13
N HIS A 112 8.49 35.67 -0.12
CA HIS A 112 7.99 35.06 1.12
C HIS A 112 6.76 35.77 1.69
N GLY A 113 5.64 35.03 1.85
CA GLY A 113 4.37 35.50 2.44
C GLY A 113 4.13 35.11 3.91
N GLY A 114 5.17 34.64 4.61
CA GLY A 114 5.08 34.06 5.95
C GLY A 114 4.08 32.88 6.06
N PRO A 115 3.56 32.61 7.25
CA PRO A 115 2.47 31.65 7.46
C PRO A 115 1.07 32.26 7.21
N LEU A 116 0.99 33.54 6.82
CA LEU A 116 -0.28 34.28 6.69
C LEU A 116 -0.88 34.24 5.28
N TYR A 117 -0.06 34.16 4.23
CA TYR A 117 -0.52 34.26 2.84
C TYR A 117 -0.26 32.95 2.08
N SER A 118 -1.29 32.09 2.06
CA SER A 118 -1.35 30.84 1.30
C SER A 118 -1.91 31.00 -0.13
N THR A 119 -2.34 32.21 -0.50
CA THR A 119 -2.89 32.55 -1.82
C THR A 119 -2.35 33.91 -2.28
N PRO A 120 -2.48 34.26 -3.57
CA PRO A 120 -2.35 35.65 -4.02
C PRO A 120 -3.25 36.60 -3.20
N ALA A 121 -2.81 37.85 -3.04
CA ALA A 121 -3.56 38.87 -2.32
C ALA A 121 -3.48 40.24 -3.03
N VAL A 122 -4.62 40.93 -3.15
CA VAL A 122 -4.65 42.34 -3.56
C VAL A 122 -3.91 43.16 -2.50
N VAL A 123 -2.96 44.00 -2.92
CA VAL A 123 -2.07 44.72 -2.02
C VAL A 123 -2.82 45.86 -1.32
N ASP A 124 -2.93 45.74 0.00
CA ASP A 124 -3.26 46.81 0.92
C ASP A 124 -2.13 47.01 1.95
N GLU A 125 -2.31 47.95 2.89
CA GLU A 125 -1.34 48.17 3.96
C GLU A 125 -1.08 46.92 4.85
N ALA A 126 -2.05 46.00 4.97
CA ALA A 126 -1.89 44.79 5.78
C ALA A 126 -1.00 43.77 5.06
N VAL A 127 -1.17 43.63 3.73
CA VAL A 127 -0.25 42.87 2.86
C VAL A 127 1.16 43.45 2.94
N GLU A 128 1.33 44.76 2.80
CA GLU A 128 2.65 45.39 2.91
C GLU A 128 3.32 45.13 4.26
N ARG A 129 2.61 45.35 5.38
CA ARG A 129 3.11 45.07 6.74
C ARG A 129 3.43 43.59 6.96
N ALA A 130 2.76 42.67 6.26
CA ALA A 130 3.08 41.25 6.32
C ALA A 130 4.35 40.90 5.51
N ILE A 131 4.52 41.46 4.31
CA ILE A 131 5.75 41.32 3.51
C ILE A 131 6.96 41.86 4.29
N GLU A 132 6.79 43.00 4.96
CA GLU A 132 7.78 43.67 5.82
C GLU A 132 8.16 42.79 7.02
N ARG A 133 7.17 42.20 7.71
CA ARG A 133 7.41 41.20 8.78
C ARG A 133 8.10 39.93 8.31
N CYS A 134 8.05 39.61 7.02
CA CYS A 134 8.73 38.45 6.43
C CYS A 134 10.15 38.76 5.92
N ILE A 135 10.61 40.02 6.01
CA ILE A 135 11.99 40.40 5.64
C ILE A 135 13.05 39.55 6.37
N PRO A 136 12.96 39.22 7.67
CA PRO A 136 13.94 38.36 8.34
C PRO A 136 14.06 36.94 7.74
N LEU A 137 13.01 36.46 7.07
CA LEU A 137 12.97 35.13 6.43
C LEU A 137 13.51 35.16 4.99
N ALA A 138 13.47 36.33 4.32
CA ALA A 138 13.92 36.52 2.95
C ALA A 138 14.64 37.89 2.75
N PRO A 139 15.73 38.16 3.49
CA PRO A 139 16.29 39.52 3.60
C PRO A 139 16.89 40.06 2.30
N LEU A 140 17.33 39.18 1.40
CA LEU A 140 17.86 39.55 0.07
C LEU A 140 16.78 39.75 -1.00
N HIS A 141 15.49 39.62 -0.64
CA HIS A 141 14.39 39.55 -1.60
C HIS A 141 13.17 40.40 -1.20
N ASN A 142 12.55 40.13 -0.05
CA ASN A 142 11.32 40.81 0.38
C ASN A 142 11.44 42.35 0.43
N PRO A 143 12.57 42.98 0.84
CA PRO A 143 12.73 44.43 0.79
C PRO A 143 12.62 45.00 -0.64
N HIS A 144 13.20 44.33 -1.63
CA HIS A 144 13.16 44.75 -3.03
C HIS A 144 11.79 44.49 -3.67
N ASN A 145 11.09 43.41 -3.26
CA ASN A 145 9.70 43.17 -3.66
C ASN A 145 8.79 44.29 -3.12
N LEU A 146 8.89 44.62 -1.83
CA LEU A 146 8.10 45.68 -1.18
C LEU A 146 8.41 47.07 -1.75
N LEU A 147 9.67 47.38 -2.06
CA LEU A 147 10.05 48.60 -2.76
C LEU A 147 9.44 48.67 -4.17
N GLY A 148 9.48 47.56 -4.92
CA GLY A 148 8.87 47.47 -6.26
C GLY A 148 7.36 47.72 -6.24
N ILE A 149 6.65 47.17 -5.24
CA ILE A 149 5.23 47.43 -4.97
C ILE A 149 5.01 48.94 -4.71
N ARG A 150 5.70 49.49 -3.71
CA ARG A 150 5.59 50.90 -3.26
C ARG A 150 5.94 51.94 -4.32
N VAL A 151 6.81 51.60 -5.26
CA VAL A 151 7.09 52.44 -6.44
C VAL A 151 5.99 52.28 -7.47
N ALA A 152 5.65 51.06 -7.88
CA ALA A 152 4.71 50.84 -8.98
C ALA A 152 3.30 51.41 -8.68
N GLN A 153 2.84 51.38 -7.43
CA GLN A 153 1.58 52.00 -6.99
C GLN A 153 1.52 53.52 -7.25
N LYS A 154 2.67 54.20 -7.41
CA LYS A 154 2.73 55.63 -7.76
C LYS A 154 2.57 55.90 -9.25
N HIS A 155 2.78 54.90 -10.10
CA HIS A 155 2.70 55.02 -11.56
C HIS A 155 1.43 54.38 -12.15
N PHE A 156 0.91 53.32 -11.53
CA PHE A 156 -0.23 52.54 -12.05
C PHE A 156 -1.44 52.66 -11.10
N PRO A 157 -2.52 53.37 -11.48
CA PRO A 157 -3.68 53.62 -10.62
C PRO A 157 -4.70 52.46 -10.60
N CYS A 158 -4.27 51.23 -10.87
CA CYS A 158 -5.10 50.02 -10.91
C CYS A 158 -4.75 49.09 -9.72
N PRO A 159 -5.47 47.97 -9.50
CA PRO A 159 -5.14 47.05 -8.41
C PRO A 159 -3.74 46.43 -8.56
N HIS A 160 -3.03 46.34 -7.45
CA HIS A 160 -1.78 45.59 -7.34
C HIS A 160 -2.05 44.25 -6.65
N VAL A 161 -1.39 43.17 -7.08
CA VAL A 161 -1.53 41.83 -6.47
C VAL A 161 -0.15 41.28 -6.11
N ALA A 162 0.02 40.86 -4.86
CA ALA A 162 1.18 40.08 -4.42
C ALA A 162 0.93 38.59 -4.69
N VAL A 163 1.86 37.96 -5.43
CA VAL A 163 1.89 36.51 -5.68
C VAL A 163 3.12 35.93 -4.99
N PHE A 164 2.90 35.05 -4.01
CA PHE A 164 3.94 34.57 -3.10
C PHE A 164 4.52 33.23 -3.53
N ASP A 165 5.85 33.13 -3.65
CA ASP A 165 6.53 31.86 -3.98
C ASP A 165 6.35 30.76 -2.91
N THR A 166 5.93 31.13 -1.70
CA THR A 166 5.59 30.22 -0.60
C THR A 166 4.14 29.71 -0.62
N ALA A 167 3.25 30.32 -1.42
CA ALA A 167 1.80 30.05 -1.35
C ALA A 167 1.44 28.60 -1.71
N PHE A 168 1.98 28.09 -2.82
CA PHE A 168 1.74 26.71 -3.30
C PHE A 168 2.07 25.63 -2.26
N HIS A 169 3.05 25.91 -1.39
CA HIS A 169 3.56 24.99 -0.37
C HIS A 169 2.79 25.07 0.95
N ALA A 170 1.80 25.95 1.08
CA ALA A 170 0.99 26.07 2.29
C ALA A 170 0.15 24.81 2.61
N THR A 171 -0.05 23.92 1.63
CA THR A 171 -0.74 22.63 1.80
C THR A 171 0.12 21.52 2.43
N ILE A 172 1.42 21.76 2.65
CA ILE A 172 2.31 20.78 3.30
C ILE A 172 1.80 20.48 4.73
N PRO A 173 1.71 19.21 5.15
CA PRO A 173 1.21 18.84 6.49
C PRO A 173 2.24 19.07 7.61
N GLU A 174 1.78 19.16 8.86
CA GLU A 174 2.61 19.49 10.04
C GLU A 174 3.86 18.60 10.18
N HIS A 175 3.75 17.30 9.89
CA HIS A 175 4.86 16.34 9.96
C HIS A 175 5.93 16.51 8.86
N ASN A 176 5.67 17.28 7.80
CA ASN A 176 6.64 17.59 6.74
C ASN A 176 7.18 19.03 6.81
N TYR A 177 6.46 19.97 7.45
CA TYR A 177 6.97 21.33 7.66
C TYR A 177 7.64 21.58 9.01
N THR A 178 7.34 20.79 10.04
CA THR A 178 7.90 21.00 11.38
C THR A 178 9.31 20.42 11.44
N TYR A 179 10.30 21.25 11.78
CA TYR A 179 11.65 20.79 12.07
C TYR A 179 11.71 20.09 13.43
N ALA A 180 12.65 19.16 13.60
CA ALA A 180 12.94 18.48 14.86
C ALA A 180 13.73 19.39 15.84
N LEU A 181 13.13 20.53 16.18
CA LEU A 181 13.62 21.53 17.13
C LEU A 181 12.64 21.67 18.30
N PRO A 182 13.00 22.35 19.42
CA PRO A 182 12.06 22.62 20.50
C PRO A 182 10.77 23.27 20.00
N ARG A 183 9.62 22.70 20.37
CA ARG A 183 8.32 23.04 19.74
C ARG A 183 7.93 24.49 20.00
N GLU A 184 8.27 24.99 21.18
CA GLU A 184 8.06 26.35 21.64
C GLU A 184 8.74 27.35 20.70
N LEU A 185 10.02 27.10 20.39
CA LEU A 185 10.84 27.91 19.47
C LEU A 185 10.27 27.89 18.04
N CYS A 186 9.83 26.72 17.57
CA CYS A 186 9.16 26.57 16.28
C CYS A 186 7.85 27.36 16.18
N ILE A 187 7.05 27.41 17.26
CA ILE A 187 5.79 28.16 17.31
C ILE A 187 6.04 29.66 17.44
N GLU A 188 6.91 30.10 18.34
CA GLU A 188 7.16 31.51 18.64
C GLU A 188 7.77 32.25 17.44
N HIS A 189 8.81 31.68 16.82
CA HIS A 189 9.51 32.30 15.69
C HIS A 189 9.04 31.78 14.32
N ASN A 190 8.02 30.92 14.29
CA ASN A 190 7.49 30.29 13.07
C ASN A 190 8.58 29.58 12.25
N LEU A 191 9.43 28.79 12.92
CA LEU A 191 10.53 28.02 12.31
C LEU A 191 9.97 26.74 11.68
N ARG A 192 9.76 26.78 10.36
CA ARG A 192 9.15 25.69 9.58
C ARG A 192 9.63 25.71 8.13
N ARG A 193 9.39 24.62 7.41
CA ARG A 193 9.44 24.61 5.94
C ARG A 193 8.39 25.58 5.40
N TYR A 194 8.82 26.43 4.46
CA TYR A 194 7.95 27.28 3.65
C TYR A 194 8.02 26.91 2.16
N GLY A 195 9.21 26.57 1.65
CA GLY A 195 9.40 26.24 0.23
C GLY A 195 9.28 27.45 -0.72
N PHE A 196 9.88 27.37 -1.90
CA PHE A 196 9.91 28.48 -2.88
C PHE A 196 9.68 27.96 -4.30
N HIS A 197 9.74 28.84 -5.31
CA HIS A 197 9.32 28.56 -6.69
C HIS A 197 7.85 28.11 -6.84
N GLY A 198 6.99 28.36 -5.84
CA GLY A 198 5.56 28.00 -5.88
C GLY A 198 4.85 28.54 -7.11
N THR A 199 5.22 29.74 -7.58
CA THR A 199 4.74 30.34 -8.84
C THR A 199 4.99 29.45 -10.06
N SER A 200 6.15 28.80 -10.11
CA SER A 200 6.53 27.84 -11.16
C SER A 200 5.80 26.50 -10.99
N TYR A 201 5.71 25.98 -9.76
CA TYR A 201 4.99 24.73 -9.49
C TYR A 201 3.49 24.83 -9.85
N THR A 202 2.81 25.92 -9.46
CA THR A 202 1.41 26.20 -9.85
C THR A 202 1.23 26.23 -11.37
N TYR A 203 2.18 26.83 -12.10
CA TYR A 203 2.14 26.87 -13.56
C TYR A 203 2.31 25.47 -14.17
N VAL A 204 3.38 24.77 -13.77
CA VAL A 204 3.73 23.46 -14.34
C VAL A 204 2.67 22.41 -14.00
N LEU A 205 2.11 22.41 -12.79
CA LEU A 205 0.91 21.63 -12.43
C LEU A 205 -0.24 21.87 -13.41
N LYS A 206 -0.63 23.14 -13.62
CA LYS A 206 -1.74 23.52 -14.52
C LYS A 206 -1.44 23.28 -16.01
N GLN A 207 -0.17 23.12 -16.44
CA GLN A 207 0.17 22.73 -17.83
C GLN A 207 0.28 21.21 -18.01
N THR A 208 0.92 20.49 -17.07
CA THR A 208 0.99 19.02 -17.12
C THR A 208 -0.41 18.40 -17.07
N ALA A 209 -1.31 18.95 -16.26
CA ALA A 209 -2.74 18.58 -16.25
C ALA A 209 -3.38 18.63 -17.65
N LYS A 210 -3.14 19.71 -18.40
CA LYS A 210 -3.66 19.87 -19.78
C LYS A 210 -3.02 18.90 -20.76
N LEU A 211 -1.71 18.65 -20.64
CA LEU A 211 -0.97 17.72 -21.50
C LEU A 211 -1.38 16.26 -21.26
N LEU A 212 -1.72 15.91 -20.01
CA LEU A 212 -2.24 14.59 -19.62
C LEU A 212 -3.76 14.46 -19.77
N HIS A 213 -4.45 15.52 -20.22
CA HIS A 213 -5.91 15.62 -20.34
C HIS A 213 -6.69 15.22 -19.07
N ARG A 214 -6.12 15.51 -17.89
CA ARG A 214 -6.70 15.20 -16.56
C ARG A 214 -6.79 16.45 -15.67
N PRO A 215 -7.74 16.52 -14.72
CA PRO A 215 -7.75 17.54 -13.68
C PRO A 215 -6.42 17.57 -12.89
N ALA A 216 -6.01 18.76 -12.44
CA ALA A 216 -4.79 18.91 -11.65
C ALA A 216 -4.94 18.24 -10.26
N GLU A 217 -6.17 18.23 -9.78
CA GLU A 217 -6.67 17.71 -8.51
C GLU A 217 -6.64 16.17 -8.47
N GLU A 218 -6.54 15.52 -9.62
CA GLU A 218 -6.43 14.05 -9.76
C GLU A 218 -4.99 13.55 -9.90
N LEU A 219 -3.99 14.46 -9.96
CA LEU A 219 -2.61 14.11 -10.28
C LEU A 219 -1.70 14.04 -9.05
N ASN A 220 -0.97 12.94 -8.93
CA ASN A 220 0.22 12.80 -8.10
C ASN A 220 1.47 13.02 -8.97
N MET A 221 2.34 13.95 -8.61
CA MET A 221 3.52 14.30 -9.44
C MET A 221 4.75 14.63 -8.62
N ILE A 222 5.92 14.43 -9.22
CA ILE A 222 7.19 14.96 -8.72
C ILE A 222 7.66 16.01 -9.72
N ILE A 223 7.64 17.28 -9.34
CA ILE A 223 8.09 18.38 -10.22
C ILE A 223 9.50 18.80 -9.78
N LEU A 224 10.43 18.82 -10.74
CA LEU A 224 11.83 19.20 -10.57
C LEU A 224 12.08 20.54 -11.26
N HIS A 225 12.10 21.63 -10.48
CA HIS A 225 12.52 22.94 -10.95
C HIS A 225 14.03 23.04 -10.82
N LEU A 226 14.75 22.88 -11.92
CA LEU A 226 16.21 22.77 -11.94
C LEU A 226 16.81 23.98 -12.67
N GLY A 227 17.44 24.88 -11.92
CA GLY A 227 18.08 26.10 -12.41
C GLY A 227 19.23 26.57 -11.51
N ASN A 228 19.60 27.86 -11.58
CA ASN A 228 20.65 28.42 -10.72
C ASN A 228 20.25 28.37 -9.22
N GLY A 229 18.96 28.56 -8.93
CA GLY A 229 18.30 27.94 -7.78
C GLY A 229 17.59 26.66 -8.23
N ALA A 230 17.60 25.61 -7.41
CA ALA A 230 17.00 24.33 -7.77
C ALA A 230 16.20 23.73 -6.60
N SER A 231 15.01 23.19 -6.89
CA SER A 231 14.16 22.54 -5.90
C SER A 231 13.28 21.46 -6.53
N MET A 232 12.80 20.54 -5.70
CA MET A 232 11.76 19.58 -6.08
C MET A 232 10.54 19.74 -5.17
N ALA A 233 9.37 19.34 -5.66
CA ALA A 233 8.15 19.22 -4.87
C ALA A 233 7.47 17.87 -5.13
N ALA A 234 6.88 17.30 -4.08
CA ALA A 234 5.97 16.17 -4.15
C ALA A 234 4.54 16.69 -4.10
N ILE A 235 3.77 16.40 -5.16
CA ILE A 235 2.37 16.79 -5.31
C ILE A 235 1.53 15.52 -5.19
N ARG A 236 0.50 15.53 -4.35
CA ARG A 236 -0.51 14.47 -4.24
C ARG A 236 -1.88 15.08 -4.45
N LYS A 237 -2.63 14.60 -5.45
CA LYS A 237 -3.96 15.11 -5.80
C LYS A 237 -3.99 16.64 -5.92
N GLY A 238 -3.08 17.18 -6.73
CA GLY A 238 -2.90 18.62 -6.96
C GLY A 238 -2.27 19.42 -5.81
N ALA A 239 -2.31 18.94 -4.56
CA ALA A 239 -1.76 19.63 -3.39
C ALA A 239 -0.27 19.30 -3.16
N CYS A 240 0.53 20.30 -2.79
CA CYS A 240 1.91 20.08 -2.36
C CYS A 240 1.95 19.39 -0.99
N ILE A 241 2.60 18.24 -0.88
CA ILE A 241 2.78 17.51 0.39
C ILE A 241 4.20 17.60 0.94
N ASP A 242 5.21 17.91 0.12
CA ASP A 242 6.58 18.16 0.56
C ASP A 242 7.40 18.92 -0.50
N THR A 243 8.47 19.61 -0.09
CA THR A 243 9.39 20.31 -1.00
C THR A 243 10.80 20.40 -0.43
N THR A 244 11.82 20.40 -1.30
CA THR A 244 13.22 20.32 -0.87
C THR A 244 13.74 21.59 -0.19
N MET A 245 13.20 22.76 -0.56
CA MET A 245 13.58 24.02 0.08
C MET A 245 12.89 24.17 1.43
N GLY A 246 13.55 24.89 2.34
CA GLY A 246 13.25 24.89 3.77
C GLY A 246 12.47 26.13 4.22
N MET A 247 12.88 26.62 5.40
CA MET A 247 12.59 27.96 5.89
C MET A 247 13.18 29.05 4.97
N THR A 248 14.29 28.74 4.30
CA THR A 248 14.97 29.61 3.33
C THR A 248 15.28 28.85 2.04
N PRO A 249 15.61 29.54 0.92
CA PRO A 249 15.99 28.91 -0.35
C PRO A 249 17.36 28.19 -0.33
N LEU A 250 17.90 27.85 0.85
CA LEU A 250 19.21 27.22 1.02
C LEU A 250 19.14 25.68 1.09
N GLU A 251 18.10 25.14 1.75
CA GLU A 251 17.90 23.70 1.95
C GLU A 251 17.59 22.97 0.62
N GLY A 252 17.89 21.68 0.55
CA GLY A 252 17.52 20.82 -0.56
C GLY A 252 18.66 20.50 -1.52
N LEU A 253 18.48 20.86 -2.78
CA LEU A 253 19.38 20.52 -3.86
C LEU A 253 20.68 21.32 -3.83
N VAL A 254 21.74 20.76 -4.42
CA VAL A 254 22.93 21.52 -4.81
C VAL A 254 22.52 22.51 -5.88
N MET A 255 22.92 23.78 -5.73
CA MET A 255 22.54 24.86 -6.65
C MET A 255 23.79 25.54 -7.22
N GLY A 256 23.63 26.57 -8.06
CA GLY A 256 24.77 27.23 -8.70
C GLY A 256 25.76 27.85 -7.71
N THR A 257 25.26 28.49 -6.64
CA THR A 257 26.08 29.11 -5.57
C THR A 257 25.70 28.69 -4.15
N ARG A 258 24.67 27.83 -3.99
CA ARG A 258 24.18 27.35 -2.69
C ARG A 258 24.52 25.89 -2.42
N CYS A 259 24.83 25.57 -1.16
CA CYS A 259 25.25 24.22 -0.76
C CYS A 259 24.16 23.13 -0.84
N GLY A 260 22.87 23.46 -0.63
CA GLY A 260 21.83 22.45 -0.40
C GLY A 260 21.90 21.91 1.04
N ASP A 261 21.37 20.71 1.30
CA ASP A 261 21.54 20.13 2.65
C ASP A 261 23.03 19.88 2.98
N VAL A 262 23.47 20.38 4.14
CA VAL A 262 24.75 20.04 4.78
C VAL A 262 24.46 19.61 6.22
N ASP A 263 25.40 18.91 6.85
CA ASP A 263 25.31 18.64 8.29
C ASP A 263 25.32 19.97 9.07
N GLY A 264 24.35 20.17 9.96
CA GLY A 264 24.26 21.37 10.80
C GLY A 264 25.49 21.58 11.69
N GLY A 265 26.18 20.50 12.06
CA GLY A 265 27.45 20.55 12.79
C GLY A 265 28.56 21.30 12.03
N VAL A 266 28.49 21.37 10.69
CA VAL A 266 29.46 22.14 9.87
C VAL A 266 29.40 23.62 10.21
N ALA A 267 28.21 24.21 10.39
CA ALA A 267 28.09 25.62 10.76
C ALA A 267 28.71 25.89 12.14
N THR A 268 28.47 25.02 13.11
CA THR A 268 29.09 25.10 14.45
C THR A 268 30.61 24.96 14.40
N PHE A 269 31.14 24.06 13.57
CA PHE A 269 32.58 23.88 13.37
C PHE A 269 33.25 25.09 12.69
N LEU A 270 32.63 25.65 11.64
CA LEU A 270 33.13 26.86 10.97
C LEU A 270 33.26 28.04 11.94
N ALA A 271 32.28 28.23 12.82
CA ALA A 271 32.32 29.26 13.84
C ALA A 271 33.36 28.96 14.94
N SER A 272 33.29 27.78 15.55
CA SER A 272 34.07 27.44 16.75
C SER A 272 35.54 27.15 16.49
N ASN A 273 35.87 26.60 15.32
CA ASN A 273 37.22 26.11 14.99
C ASN A 273 37.93 26.95 13.92
N LEU A 274 37.19 27.61 13.01
CA LEU A 274 37.76 28.44 11.94
C LEU A 274 37.43 29.95 12.08
N GLY A 275 36.70 30.35 13.13
CA GLY A 275 36.45 31.76 13.46
C GLY A 275 35.48 32.50 12.53
N TYR A 276 34.68 31.79 11.74
CA TYR A 276 33.69 32.41 10.86
C TYR A 276 32.54 33.04 11.67
N SER A 277 32.14 34.27 11.34
CA SER A 277 30.90 34.84 11.90
C SER A 277 29.67 34.20 11.27
N ALA A 278 28.49 34.37 11.89
CA ALA A 278 27.23 33.92 11.30
C ALA A 278 26.96 34.55 9.91
N ALA A 279 27.43 35.77 9.67
CA ALA A 279 27.34 36.44 8.37
C ALA A 279 28.31 35.85 7.33
N ASP A 280 29.50 35.41 7.75
CA ASP A 280 30.44 34.71 6.87
C ASP A 280 29.93 33.32 6.51
N ILE A 281 29.28 32.61 7.45
CA ILE A 281 28.64 31.30 7.20
C ILE A 281 27.46 31.45 6.22
N ASP A 282 26.56 32.42 6.42
CA ASP A 282 25.49 32.68 5.45
C ASP A 282 26.06 32.99 4.06
N LYS A 283 27.02 33.91 3.97
CA LYS A 283 27.68 34.27 2.72
C LYS A 283 28.37 33.06 2.06
N LEU A 284 29.07 32.24 2.83
CA LEU A 284 29.70 31.01 2.36
C LEU A 284 28.65 30.07 1.75
N PHE A 285 27.60 29.76 2.53
CA PHE A 285 26.56 28.81 2.16
C PHE A 285 25.63 29.30 1.03
N ASN A 286 25.35 30.60 0.93
CA ASN A 286 24.46 31.18 -0.08
C ASN A 286 25.16 31.71 -1.35
N LYS A 287 26.47 32.02 -1.32
CA LYS A 287 27.17 32.72 -2.42
C LYS A 287 28.47 32.05 -2.89
N GLN A 288 29.12 31.25 -2.06
CA GLN A 288 30.45 30.68 -2.34
C GLN A 288 30.47 29.14 -2.35
N SER A 289 29.31 28.52 -2.16
CA SER A 289 29.13 27.06 -2.12
C SER A 289 28.48 26.54 -3.40
N GLY A 290 27.89 25.34 -3.36
CA GLY A 290 27.27 24.73 -4.53
C GLY A 290 28.29 24.42 -5.62
N LEU A 291 27.86 24.48 -6.88
CA LEU A 291 28.74 24.20 -8.02
C LEU A 291 29.87 25.24 -8.16
N GLN A 292 29.61 26.51 -7.81
CA GLN A 292 30.63 27.56 -7.77
C GLN A 292 31.75 27.23 -6.78
N GLY A 293 31.42 26.64 -5.63
CA GLY A 293 32.40 26.17 -4.64
C GLY A 293 33.09 24.86 -5.04
N LEU A 294 32.38 23.95 -5.72
CA LEU A 294 32.90 22.62 -6.11
C LEU A 294 33.80 22.64 -7.35
N CYS A 295 33.52 23.49 -8.34
CA CYS A 295 34.24 23.50 -9.62
C CYS A 295 34.43 24.90 -10.24
N GLY A 296 34.33 25.96 -9.43
CA GLY A 296 34.68 27.32 -9.84
C GLY A 296 33.72 28.00 -10.82
N SER A 297 32.52 27.45 -11.04
CA SER A 297 31.49 28.04 -11.91
C SER A 297 30.08 27.77 -11.38
N SER A 298 29.18 28.73 -11.52
CA SER A 298 27.74 28.55 -11.33
C SER A 298 26.95 28.38 -12.65
N ASP A 299 27.61 28.52 -13.82
CA ASP A 299 26.96 28.29 -15.11
C ASP A 299 26.97 26.80 -15.48
N MET A 300 25.80 26.21 -15.40
CA MET A 300 25.48 24.81 -15.73
C MET A 300 25.96 24.39 -17.13
N ARG A 301 25.91 25.29 -18.11
CA ARG A 301 26.35 25.01 -19.49
C ARG A 301 27.88 24.92 -19.57
N ALA A 302 28.57 25.85 -18.91
CA ALA A 302 30.03 25.84 -18.80
C ALA A 302 30.55 24.64 -17.98
N ILE A 303 29.82 24.24 -16.92
CA ILE A 303 30.14 23.04 -16.12
C ILE A 303 29.98 21.78 -16.96
N LYS A 304 28.87 21.65 -17.71
CA LYS A 304 28.62 20.51 -18.60
C LYS A 304 29.73 20.36 -19.65
N ALA A 305 30.02 21.41 -20.41
CA ALA A 305 31.07 21.38 -21.43
C ALA A 305 32.46 21.04 -20.85
N LYS A 306 32.77 21.49 -19.63
CA LYS A 306 34.00 21.11 -18.93
C LYS A 306 34.00 19.65 -18.45
N ALA A 307 32.86 19.15 -17.98
CA ALA A 307 32.72 17.75 -17.56
C ALA A 307 32.86 16.77 -18.74
N GLU A 308 32.27 17.11 -19.89
CA GLU A 308 32.46 16.43 -21.18
C GLU A 308 33.94 16.46 -21.61
N ALA A 309 34.61 17.61 -21.47
CA ALA A 309 36.04 17.78 -21.75
C ALA A 309 36.98 17.16 -20.69
N GLY A 310 36.48 16.35 -19.76
CA GLY A 310 37.30 15.59 -18.81
C GLY A 310 37.75 16.33 -17.55
N VAL A 311 37.25 17.54 -17.28
CA VAL A 311 37.61 18.31 -16.07
C VAL A 311 37.00 17.64 -14.83
N ALA A 312 37.84 16.99 -14.03
CA ALA A 312 37.43 16.10 -12.94
C ALA A 312 36.56 16.80 -11.88
N GLU A 313 36.85 18.05 -11.55
CA GLU A 313 36.08 18.86 -10.61
C GLU A 313 34.66 19.12 -11.12
N CYS A 314 34.51 19.37 -12.43
CA CYS A 314 33.21 19.59 -13.07
C CYS A 314 32.41 18.28 -13.17
N GLN A 315 33.07 17.15 -13.45
CA GLN A 315 32.45 15.82 -13.42
C GLN A 315 31.96 15.46 -12.01
N LEU A 316 32.79 15.69 -11.00
CA LEU A 316 32.45 15.44 -9.60
C LEU A 316 31.30 16.35 -9.14
N ALA A 317 31.34 17.64 -9.46
CA ALA A 317 30.29 18.60 -9.12
C ALA A 317 28.94 18.23 -9.75
N ARG A 318 28.93 17.85 -11.05
CA ARG A 318 27.73 17.32 -11.73
C ARG A 318 27.20 16.07 -11.03
N ARG A 319 28.06 15.10 -10.71
CA ARG A 319 27.65 13.84 -10.05
C ARG A 319 27.08 14.08 -8.65
N ILE A 320 27.68 14.95 -7.84
CA ILE A 320 27.17 15.31 -6.51
C ILE A 320 25.77 15.96 -6.61
N ALA A 321 25.53 16.82 -7.61
CA ALA A 321 24.21 17.41 -7.84
C ALA A 321 23.17 16.36 -8.30
N ILE A 322 23.54 15.45 -9.20
CA ILE A 322 22.65 14.38 -9.68
C ILE A 322 22.31 13.38 -8.58
N GLU A 323 23.27 12.95 -7.76
CA GLU A 323 22.99 12.09 -6.60
C GLU A 323 22.10 12.81 -5.57
N ARG A 324 22.25 14.12 -5.39
CA ARG A 324 21.34 14.91 -4.54
C ARG A 324 19.90 14.90 -5.07
N ILE A 325 19.73 15.01 -6.39
CA ILE A 325 18.42 14.91 -7.06
C ILE A 325 17.86 13.48 -6.93
N ARG A 326 18.66 12.44 -7.21
CA ARG A 326 18.26 11.02 -7.08
C ARG A 326 17.83 10.67 -5.65
N LYS A 327 18.54 11.18 -4.63
CA LYS A 327 18.14 11.06 -3.20
C LYS A 327 16.73 11.61 -2.95
N TYR A 328 16.46 12.84 -3.40
CA TYR A 328 15.15 13.46 -3.20
C TYR A 328 14.06 12.84 -4.08
N LEU A 329 14.39 12.36 -5.28
CA LEU A 329 13.47 11.61 -6.14
C LEU A 329 13.03 10.31 -5.46
N GLY A 330 13.96 9.54 -4.89
CA GLY A 330 13.67 8.35 -4.09
C GLY A 330 12.80 8.67 -2.87
N ALA A 331 13.11 9.75 -2.13
CA ALA A 331 12.32 10.18 -0.97
C ALA A 331 10.89 10.58 -1.35
N PHE A 332 10.69 11.28 -2.47
CA PHE A 332 9.36 11.69 -2.93
C PHE A 332 8.58 10.53 -3.59
N LEU A 333 9.26 9.57 -4.23
CA LEU A 333 8.68 8.28 -4.63
C LEU A 333 8.24 7.44 -3.42
N VAL A 334 8.83 7.64 -2.23
CA VAL A 334 8.31 7.08 -0.96
C VAL A 334 7.07 7.85 -0.50
N LYS A 335 7.17 9.18 -0.29
CA LYS A 335 6.06 10.01 0.22
C LYS A 335 4.80 10.01 -0.65
N LEU A 336 4.92 9.73 -1.95
CA LEU A 336 3.82 9.56 -2.91
C LEU A 336 3.36 8.10 -3.08
N ASN A 337 3.74 7.18 -2.19
CA ASN A 337 3.37 5.76 -2.25
C ASN A 337 3.88 4.99 -3.49
N GLY A 338 4.70 5.61 -4.36
CA GLY A 338 4.97 5.12 -5.71
C GLY A 338 3.83 5.37 -6.70
N GLU A 339 2.69 5.92 -6.24
CA GLU A 339 1.60 6.42 -7.07
C GLU A 339 2.03 7.78 -7.67
N VAL A 340 2.79 7.76 -8.76
CA VAL A 340 3.25 8.97 -9.46
C VAL A 340 2.79 8.93 -10.91
N ASP A 341 1.87 9.82 -11.29
CA ASP A 341 1.40 9.96 -12.67
C ASP A 341 2.51 10.54 -13.56
N ALA A 342 3.23 11.56 -13.07
CA ALA A 342 4.31 12.20 -13.81
C ALA A 342 5.50 12.69 -12.96
N ILE A 343 6.69 12.49 -13.51
CA ILE A 343 7.94 13.18 -13.15
C ILE A 343 8.14 14.29 -14.17
N VAL A 344 8.15 15.54 -13.72
CA VAL A 344 8.15 16.71 -14.60
C VAL A 344 9.40 17.55 -14.41
N PHE A 345 10.23 17.65 -15.45
CA PHE A 345 11.41 18.49 -15.48
C PHE A 345 11.06 19.89 -16.00
N THR A 346 11.50 20.92 -15.28
CA THR A 346 11.27 22.33 -15.61
C THR A 346 12.44 23.21 -15.14
N GLY A 347 12.49 24.47 -15.56
CA GLY A 347 13.58 25.39 -15.27
C GLY A 347 14.80 25.18 -16.17
N GLY A 348 15.74 26.12 -16.13
CA GLY A 348 16.79 26.26 -17.16
C GLY A 348 17.68 25.03 -17.40
N MET A 349 17.91 24.16 -16.41
CA MET A 349 18.53 22.84 -16.62
C MET A 349 17.50 21.78 -17.01
N GLY A 350 16.40 21.69 -16.28
CA GLY A 350 15.38 20.65 -16.47
C GLY A 350 14.79 20.66 -17.89
N GLU A 351 14.72 21.82 -18.52
CA GLU A 351 14.28 22.01 -19.91
C GLU A 351 15.38 21.67 -20.93
N ASN A 352 16.66 21.99 -20.65
CA ASN A 352 17.73 22.08 -21.65
C ASN A 352 18.84 21.01 -21.54
N ASP A 353 18.96 20.26 -20.44
CA ASP A 353 19.98 19.22 -20.31
C ASP A 353 19.36 17.82 -20.35
N ALA A 354 19.26 17.26 -21.56
CA ALA A 354 18.69 15.92 -21.79
C ALA A 354 19.44 14.82 -21.03
N GLU A 355 20.78 14.88 -20.99
CA GLU A 355 21.60 13.87 -20.30
C GLU A 355 21.41 13.93 -18.79
N LEU A 356 21.20 15.12 -18.20
CA LEU A 356 20.84 15.21 -16.78
C LEU A 356 19.51 14.50 -16.50
N ARG A 357 18.55 14.54 -17.42
CA ARG A 357 17.28 13.80 -17.29
C ARG A 357 17.46 12.29 -17.43
N ASP A 358 18.33 11.83 -18.36
CA ASP A 358 18.70 10.42 -18.49
C ASP A 358 19.41 9.95 -17.19
N GLU A 359 20.43 10.65 -16.71
CA GLU A 359 21.19 10.35 -15.48
C GLU A 359 20.33 10.36 -14.21
N VAL A 360 19.36 11.28 -14.09
CA VAL A 360 18.41 11.32 -12.96
C VAL A 360 17.42 10.15 -12.99
N CYS A 361 16.99 9.70 -14.18
CA CYS A 361 16.03 8.60 -14.33
C CYS A 361 16.66 7.20 -14.47
N ALA A 362 17.99 7.10 -14.61
CA ALA A 362 18.69 5.83 -14.78
C ALA A 362 18.42 4.84 -13.64
N ASP A 363 18.25 3.57 -13.99
CA ASP A 363 18.05 2.43 -13.07
C ASP A 363 16.79 2.49 -12.19
N LEU A 364 15.78 3.26 -12.62
CA LEU A 364 14.48 3.39 -11.92
C LEU A 364 13.31 2.62 -12.59
N GLN A 365 13.60 1.70 -13.51
CA GLN A 365 12.57 0.94 -14.25
C GLN A 365 11.68 0.10 -13.32
N THR A 366 12.21 -0.35 -12.19
CA THR A 366 11.48 -1.05 -11.12
C THR A 366 10.42 -0.19 -10.41
N PHE A 367 10.48 1.13 -10.57
CA PHE A 367 9.47 2.09 -10.14
C PHE A 367 8.58 2.57 -11.30
N GLY A 368 8.62 1.90 -12.46
CA GLY A 368 7.86 2.28 -13.66
C GLY A 368 8.43 3.48 -14.43
N ILE A 369 9.65 3.93 -14.09
CA ILE A 369 10.29 5.12 -14.66
C ILE A 369 11.30 4.67 -15.73
N SER A 370 11.10 5.10 -16.97
CA SER A 370 12.01 4.78 -18.08
C SER A 370 11.98 5.90 -19.12
N VAL A 371 13.13 6.52 -19.40
CA VAL A 371 13.28 7.58 -20.40
C VAL A 371 13.66 6.98 -21.76
N ASP A 372 13.06 7.51 -22.81
CA ASP A 372 13.45 7.31 -24.20
C ASP A 372 14.47 8.38 -24.59
N SER A 373 15.74 8.00 -24.67
CA SER A 373 16.82 8.95 -24.94
C SER A 373 16.73 9.62 -26.32
N THR A 374 15.94 9.10 -27.27
CA THR A 374 15.67 9.78 -28.54
C THR A 374 14.67 10.91 -28.35
N LYS A 375 13.52 10.64 -27.71
CA LYS A 375 12.53 11.69 -27.36
C LYS A 375 13.15 12.75 -26.45
N ASN A 376 13.99 12.32 -25.51
CA ASN A 376 14.68 13.18 -24.57
C ASN A 376 15.64 14.16 -25.26
N LYS A 377 16.46 13.67 -26.20
CA LYS A 377 17.37 14.51 -27.00
C LYS A 377 16.65 15.39 -28.03
N LEU A 378 15.42 15.04 -28.40
CA LEU A 378 14.53 15.88 -29.20
C LEU A 378 13.73 16.91 -28.36
N HIS A 379 13.91 16.94 -27.03
CA HIS A 379 13.22 17.85 -26.10
C HIS A 379 11.68 17.82 -26.24
N LEU A 380 11.11 16.64 -26.52
CA LEU A 380 9.66 16.46 -26.57
C LEU A 380 9.03 16.63 -25.18
N SER A 381 7.74 17.02 -25.13
CA SER A 381 7.04 17.22 -23.84
C SER A 381 6.80 15.91 -23.07
N GLU A 382 6.73 14.78 -23.76
CA GLU A 382 6.79 13.44 -23.18
C GLU A 382 8.09 12.75 -23.63
N ILE A 383 8.95 12.41 -22.67
CA ILE A 383 10.25 11.77 -22.91
C ILE A 383 10.33 10.34 -22.40
N GLN A 384 9.26 9.76 -21.84
CA GLN A 384 9.29 8.37 -21.37
C GLN A 384 9.20 7.34 -22.52
N SER A 385 9.72 6.13 -22.28
CA SER A 385 9.59 4.99 -23.20
C SER A 385 8.15 4.48 -23.27
N SER A 386 7.83 3.67 -24.28
CA SER A 386 6.49 3.11 -24.48
C SER A 386 6.01 2.16 -23.38
N PHE A 387 6.91 1.72 -22.50
CA PHE A 387 6.64 0.77 -21.41
C PHE A 387 6.74 1.42 -20.02
N ALA A 388 6.99 2.72 -19.94
CA ALA A 388 7.02 3.46 -18.68
C ALA A 388 5.60 3.69 -18.16
N ILE A 389 5.37 3.31 -16.89
CA ILE A 389 4.10 3.53 -16.18
C ILE A 389 4.02 5.00 -15.73
N VAL A 390 5.16 5.56 -15.30
CA VAL A 390 5.29 6.97 -14.89
C VAL A 390 5.62 7.81 -16.12
N LYS A 391 4.85 8.86 -16.38
CA LYS A 391 5.16 9.84 -17.44
C LYS A 391 6.42 10.62 -17.05
N CYS A 392 7.40 10.68 -17.93
CA CYS A 392 8.59 11.54 -17.76
C CYS A 392 8.43 12.70 -18.74
N MET A 393 8.30 13.92 -18.22
CA MET A 393 7.83 15.06 -19.02
C MET A 393 8.78 16.25 -18.93
N VAL A 394 8.84 17.03 -20.01
CA VAL A 394 9.57 18.30 -20.06
C VAL A 394 8.56 19.42 -20.29
N VAL A 395 8.34 20.25 -19.28
CA VAL A 395 7.30 21.29 -19.29
C VAL A 395 7.95 22.63 -18.93
N PRO A 396 8.24 23.49 -19.92
CA PRO A 396 8.88 24.79 -19.67
C PRO A 396 8.06 25.68 -18.74
N THR A 397 8.69 26.28 -17.74
CA THR A 397 8.01 27.16 -16.78
C THR A 397 7.81 28.57 -17.35
N SER A 398 6.74 29.25 -16.96
CA SER A 398 6.58 30.68 -17.15
C SER A 398 6.00 31.32 -15.89
N GLU A 399 6.89 31.76 -15.00
CA GLU A 399 6.50 32.39 -13.74
C GLU A 399 5.77 33.72 -13.98
N GLU A 400 6.25 34.52 -14.94
CA GLU A 400 5.65 35.80 -15.29
C GLU A 400 4.20 35.61 -15.80
N LEU A 401 3.95 34.60 -16.65
CA LEU A 401 2.59 34.25 -17.10
C LEU A 401 1.71 33.71 -15.95
N SER A 402 2.29 32.94 -15.04
CA SER A 402 1.64 32.43 -13.82
C SER A 402 1.15 33.58 -12.93
N ILE A 403 1.98 34.62 -12.75
CA ILE A 403 1.65 35.82 -11.97
C ILE A 403 0.55 36.63 -12.67
N ALA A 404 0.63 36.80 -13.99
CA ALA A 404 -0.40 37.53 -14.76
C ALA A 404 -1.79 36.90 -14.60
N LEU A 405 -1.87 35.57 -14.72
CA LEU A 405 -3.12 34.81 -14.56
C LEU A 405 -3.64 34.86 -13.12
N GLN A 406 -2.78 34.59 -12.12
CA GLN A 406 -3.16 34.67 -10.71
C GLN A 406 -3.60 36.09 -10.28
N SER A 407 -3.00 37.13 -10.87
CA SER A 407 -3.39 38.52 -10.59
C SER A 407 -4.77 38.85 -11.16
N ALA A 408 -5.08 38.39 -12.38
CA ALA A 408 -6.41 38.57 -12.99
C ALA A 408 -7.51 37.73 -12.30
N GLU A 409 -7.17 36.56 -11.78
CA GLU A 409 -8.04 35.73 -10.93
C GLU A 409 -8.32 36.41 -9.57
N ALA A 410 -7.29 36.94 -8.90
CA ALA A 410 -7.40 37.62 -7.61
C ALA A 410 -8.27 38.89 -7.63
N ILE A 411 -8.38 39.58 -8.78
CA ILE A 411 -9.27 40.74 -8.96
C ILE A 411 -10.63 40.39 -9.61
N GLY A 412 -10.97 39.10 -9.74
CA GLY A 412 -12.26 38.64 -10.26
C GLY A 412 -12.49 38.86 -11.76
N VAL A 413 -11.43 39.14 -12.53
CA VAL A 413 -11.50 39.31 -13.99
C VAL A 413 -11.41 37.95 -14.71
N LEU A 414 -10.84 36.94 -14.05
CA LEU A 414 -11.05 35.52 -14.35
C LEU A 414 -11.90 34.88 -13.25
N PRO A 415 -12.74 33.87 -13.56
CA PRO A 415 -13.49 33.14 -12.54
C PRO A 415 -12.52 32.39 -11.61
N THR A 416 -12.73 32.50 -10.30
CA THR A 416 -11.88 31.84 -9.29
C THR A 416 -12.07 30.33 -9.29
N THR A 417 -10.97 29.59 -9.44
CA THR A 417 -10.90 28.13 -9.35
C THR A 417 -10.95 27.68 -7.88
N GLY A 418 -12.14 27.70 -7.28
CA GLY A 418 -12.33 27.50 -5.85
C GLY A 418 -13.09 26.22 -5.46
N GLU A 419 -12.41 25.31 -4.77
CA GLU A 419 -12.98 24.41 -3.76
C GLU A 419 -12.13 24.46 -2.48
N GLU A 420 -12.77 24.34 -1.31
CA GLU A 420 -12.09 24.48 -0.01
C GLU A 420 -11.43 23.16 0.43
N VAL A 421 -10.09 23.13 0.51
CA VAL A 421 -9.33 21.93 0.87
C VAL A 421 -9.33 21.69 2.39
N THR A 422 -10.32 20.93 2.89
CA THR A 422 -10.31 20.37 4.25
C THR A 422 -9.44 19.11 4.34
N SER A 423 -8.56 19.02 5.34
CA SER A 423 -7.50 18.00 5.42
C SER A 423 -7.78 16.83 6.37
N LYS A 424 -7.34 15.61 6.00
CA LYS A 424 -6.90 14.47 6.86
C LYS A 424 -6.39 13.27 5.99
N PRO A 425 -5.61 12.29 6.51
CA PRO A 425 -4.37 11.85 5.82
C PRO A 425 -4.12 10.33 5.69
N PHE A 426 -2.96 9.98 5.07
CA PHE A 426 -2.22 8.69 5.12
C PHE A 426 -2.89 7.43 4.49
N PHE A 427 -2.20 6.32 4.18
CA PHE A 427 -0.77 5.93 4.35
C PHE A 427 -0.17 5.24 3.08
N GLU A 428 0.89 4.41 3.19
CA GLU A 428 1.89 4.08 2.15
C GLU A 428 1.93 2.61 1.63
N LYS A 429 2.30 2.39 0.33
CA LYS A 429 3.33 1.47 -0.27
C LYS A 429 3.32 -0.08 -0.05
N THR A 430 4.02 -1.03 -0.73
CA THR A 430 4.85 -1.15 -2.00
C THR A 430 4.97 -2.65 -2.44
N SER A 431 5.14 -2.94 -3.75
CA SER A 431 6.01 -4.01 -4.38
C SER A 431 5.81 -5.52 -4.05
N LEU A 432 6.14 -6.52 -4.91
CA LEU A 432 6.89 -6.60 -6.19
C LEU A 432 6.66 -7.95 -6.93
N SER A 433 6.94 -7.96 -8.24
CA SER A 433 7.36 -9.10 -9.11
C SER A 433 6.31 -10.01 -9.76
N THR A 434 6.56 -10.35 -11.04
CA THR A 434 5.88 -11.36 -11.87
C THR A 434 6.90 -12.00 -12.83
N SER A 435 6.93 -13.33 -12.92
CA SER A 435 7.80 -14.08 -13.85
C SER A 435 7.17 -14.27 -15.23
N THR A 436 7.98 -14.32 -16.29
CA THR A 436 7.51 -14.49 -17.67
C THR A 436 7.03 -15.91 -17.98
N ALA A 437 5.74 -16.07 -18.29
CA ALA A 437 5.17 -17.27 -18.91
C ALA A 437 4.14 -16.87 -20.00
N LYS A 438 3.87 -17.78 -20.94
CA LYS A 438 3.09 -17.50 -22.17
C LYS A 438 1.60 -17.29 -21.91
N ALA A 439 0.97 -16.49 -22.77
CA ALA A 439 -0.48 -16.27 -22.82
C ALA A 439 -1.29 -17.58 -22.91
N PRO A 440 -2.42 -17.69 -22.19
CA PRO A 440 -3.34 -18.82 -22.29
C PRO A 440 -4.31 -18.67 -23.46
N THR A 441 -4.67 -19.79 -24.08
CA THR A 441 -5.84 -19.88 -24.98
C THR A 441 -7.12 -19.52 -24.23
N GLY A 442 -8.04 -18.77 -24.86
CA GLY A 442 -9.29 -18.29 -24.24
C GLY A 442 -10.25 -19.40 -23.79
N LYS A 443 -9.99 -19.95 -22.60
CA LYS A 443 -10.88 -20.80 -21.79
C LYS A 443 -10.61 -20.53 -20.32
N VAL A 444 -11.66 -20.42 -19.52
CA VAL A 444 -11.54 -20.24 -18.07
C VAL A 444 -11.02 -21.53 -17.43
N ALA A 445 -9.98 -21.43 -16.61
CA ALA A 445 -9.48 -22.57 -15.85
C ALA A 445 -10.43 -22.87 -14.66
N PRO A 446 -10.77 -24.14 -14.37
CA PRO A 446 -11.69 -24.57 -13.31
C PRO A 446 -11.56 -23.79 -12.00
N LEU A 447 -12.68 -23.36 -11.42
CA LEU A 447 -12.67 -22.50 -10.22
C LEU A 447 -12.69 -23.29 -8.90
N GLY A 448 -13.15 -24.55 -8.92
CA GLY A 448 -13.24 -25.39 -7.73
C GLY A 448 -14.37 -24.97 -6.78
N HIS A 449 -14.33 -25.54 -5.57
CA HIS A 449 -15.44 -25.50 -4.59
C HIS A 449 -15.82 -24.12 -4.03
N ALA A 450 -14.98 -23.11 -4.22
CA ALA A 450 -15.20 -21.79 -3.64
C ALA A 450 -14.56 -20.66 -4.46
N LEU A 451 -15.14 -19.46 -4.36
CA LEU A 451 -14.67 -18.26 -5.03
C LEU A 451 -14.71 -17.07 -4.07
N MET A 452 -13.59 -16.37 -3.89
CA MET A 452 -13.57 -15.13 -3.13
C MET A 452 -14.00 -13.96 -4.03
N ILE A 453 -14.95 -13.14 -3.58
CA ILE A 453 -15.33 -11.91 -4.29
C ILE A 453 -14.66 -10.71 -3.61
N GLU A 454 -13.89 -9.96 -4.40
CA GLU A 454 -13.23 -8.72 -4.01
C GLU A 454 -14.18 -7.54 -4.28
N GLY A 455 -14.56 -6.83 -3.22
CA GLY A 455 -15.65 -5.86 -3.29
C GLY A 455 -15.92 -5.11 -1.99
N ASP A 456 -16.70 -4.03 -2.10
CA ASP A 456 -17.20 -3.22 -0.98
C ASP A 456 -18.67 -3.57 -0.68
N GLN A 457 -19.40 -2.74 0.08
CA GLN A 457 -20.82 -3.00 0.40
C GLN A 457 -21.74 -3.03 -0.84
N GLY A 458 -21.37 -2.31 -1.91
CA GLY A 458 -22.15 -2.26 -3.15
C GLY A 458 -22.10 -3.54 -3.98
N THR A 459 -21.12 -4.42 -3.75
CA THR A 459 -20.98 -5.67 -4.54
C THR A 459 -21.95 -6.77 -4.13
N VAL A 460 -22.68 -6.61 -3.02
CA VAL A 460 -23.58 -7.67 -2.51
C VAL A 460 -24.73 -8.01 -3.47
N LEU A 461 -25.16 -7.07 -4.33
CA LEU A 461 -26.10 -7.35 -5.43
C LEU A 461 -25.49 -8.32 -6.46
N VAL A 462 -24.21 -8.16 -6.79
CA VAL A 462 -23.49 -9.02 -7.74
C VAL A 462 -23.22 -10.39 -7.11
N GLU A 463 -22.86 -10.43 -5.83
CA GLU A 463 -22.70 -11.67 -5.05
C GLU A 463 -24.02 -12.47 -5.02
N ALA A 464 -25.16 -11.82 -4.77
CA ALA A 464 -26.47 -12.48 -4.71
C ALA A 464 -27.00 -12.91 -6.08
N ALA A 465 -26.76 -12.10 -7.11
CA ALA A 465 -27.12 -12.45 -8.49
C ALA A 465 -26.29 -13.63 -9.02
N LEU A 466 -24.99 -13.70 -8.70
CA LEU A 466 -24.12 -14.84 -9.04
C LEU A 466 -24.62 -16.14 -8.40
N LEU A 467 -24.97 -16.13 -7.10
CA LEU A 467 -25.56 -17.31 -6.45
C LEU A 467 -26.89 -17.69 -7.09
N THR A 468 -27.76 -16.72 -7.38
CA THR A 468 -29.06 -16.98 -8.02
C THR A 468 -28.89 -17.63 -9.41
N ALA A 469 -27.89 -17.20 -10.19
CA ALA A 469 -27.57 -17.80 -11.48
C ALA A 469 -27.05 -19.25 -11.41
N LEU A 470 -26.64 -19.74 -10.23
CA LEU A 470 -26.21 -21.12 -9.99
C LEU A 470 -27.34 -22.05 -9.49
N LEU A 471 -28.43 -21.50 -8.94
CA LEU A 471 -29.60 -22.29 -8.46
C LEU A 471 -30.16 -23.32 -9.46
N PRO A 472 -30.14 -23.11 -10.80
CA PRO A 472 -30.60 -24.13 -11.75
C PRO A 472 -29.69 -25.36 -11.87
N ARG A 473 -28.52 -25.36 -11.21
CA ARG A 473 -27.46 -26.38 -11.36
C ARG A 473 -26.80 -26.83 -10.05
N SER A 474 -26.92 -26.06 -8.97
CA SER A 474 -26.48 -26.40 -7.62
C SER A 474 -27.68 -26.43 -6.66
N SER A 475 -27.66 -27.40 -5.75
CA SER A 475 -28.64 -27.63 -4.69
C SER A 475 -28.25 -27.07 -3.32
N HIS A 476 -26.96 -26.97 -3.02
CA HIS A 476 -26.43 -26.56 -1.71
C HIS A 476 -25.41 -25.43 -1.85
N LEU A 477 -25.87 -24.24 -2.26
CA LEU A 477 -25.03 -23.05 -2.28
C LEU A 477 -24.65 -22.60 -0.85
N GLY A 478 -23.49 -21.96 -0.73
CA GLY A 478 -23.02 -21.33 0.51
C GLY A 478 -22.56 -19.89 0.31
N TYR A 479 -22.74 -19.09 1.36
CA TYR A 479 -22.15 -17.75 1.49
C TYR A 479 -21.38 -17.63 2.81
N PHE A 480 -20.14 -17.13 2.78
CA PHE A 480 -19.28 -17.05 3.97
C PHE A 480 -18.62 -15.67 4.10
N ARG A 481 -18.56 -15.15 5.33
CA ARG A 481 -17.86 -13.91 5.69
C ARG A 481 -16.62 -14.28 6.52
N MET A 482 -15.41 -14.04 6.00
CA MET A 482 -14.18 -14.33 6.77
C MET A 482 -14.12 -13.49 8.07
N LEU A 483 -14.44 -12.19 7.95
CA LEU A 483 -14.49 -11.24 9.06
C LEU A 483 -15.77 -10.39 9.02
N THR A 484 -16.40 -10.21 10.18
CA THR A 484 -17.59 -9.36 10.40
C THR A 484 -17.29 -8.21 11.37
N LEU A 485 -18.10 -7.15 11.39
CA LEU A 485 -17.79 -5.91 12.12
C LEU A 485 -18.15 -5.92 13.64
N GLY A 486 -18.26 -7.09 14.27
CA GLY A 486 -18.61 -7.25 15.70
C GLY A 486 -20.04 -7.80 15.90
N GLU A 487 -20.59 -7.69 17.12
CA GLU A 487 -21.98 -8.14 17.45
C GLU A 487 -23.10 -7.30 16.77
N GLY A 488 -22.74 -6.36 15.89
CA GLY A 488 -23.69 -5.59 15.08
C GLY A 488 -24.22 -6.35 13.86
N ARG A 489 -25.15 -5.74 13.14
CA ARG A 489 -25.65 -6.25 11.85
C ARG A 489 -24.57 -6.19 10.78
N ASP A 490 -24.05 -7.35 10.35
CA ASP A 490 -23.25 -7.42 9.11
C ASP A 490 -24.19 -7.29 7.91
N TYR A 491 -24.18 -6.10 7.30
CA TYR A 491 -25.11 -5.72 6.24
C TYR A 491 -25.17 -6.71 5.06
N LYS A 492 -24.01 -7.25 4.64
CA LYS A 492 -23.98 -8.23 3.54
C LYS A 492 -24.65 -9.53 3.94
N LEU A 493 -24.38 -10.01 5.15
CA LEU A 493 -24.96 -11.24 5.67
C LEU A 493 -26.47 -11.12 5.91
N ASP A 494 -26.94 -9.99 6.46
CA ASP A 494 -28.37 -9.71 6.63
C ASP A 494 -29.09 -9.59 5.27
N PHE A 495 -28.49 -8.92 4.28
CA PHE A 495 -29.02 -8.88 2.91
C PHE A 495 -29.14 -10.29 2.31
N MET A 496 -28.05 -11.06 2.32
CA MET A 496 -28.01 -12.42 1.76
C MET A 496 -29.01 -13.36 2.44
N ARG A 497 -29.20 -13.24 3.76
CA ARG A 497 -30.21 -14.02 4.50
C ARG A 497 -31.64 -13.57 4.18
N GLY A 498 -31.85 -12.30 3.80
CA GLY A 498 -33.12 -11.79 3.29
C GLY A 498 -33.52 -12.26 1.89
N VAL A 499 -32.60 -12.84 1.10
CA VAL A 499 -32.91 -13.38 -0.22
C VAL A 499 -33.53 -14.78 -0.08
N ASP A 500 -34.86 -14.85 0.06
CA ASP A 500 -35.62 -16.08 0.34
C ASP A 500 -35.18 -17.31 -0.47
N LYS A 501 -34.97 -17.14 -1.78
CA LYS A 501 -34.61 -18.20 -2.74
C LYS A 501 -33.21 -18.78 -2.57
N LEU A 502 -32.31 -18.10 -1.85
CA LEU A 502 -31.00 -18.64 -1.47
C LEU A 502 -31.06 -19.47 -0.17
N GLY A 503 -32.18 -19.42 0.57
CA GLY A 503 -32.43 -20.27 1.75
C GLY A 503 -31.64 -19.91 3.02
N PHE A 504 -30.65 -19.01 2.93
CA PHE A 504 -29.73 -18.65 4.02
C PHE A 504 -30.39 -18.13 5.31
N HIS A 505 -31.65 -17.67 5.27
CA HIS A 505 -32.42 -17.36 6.49
C HIS A 505 -32.50 -18.56 7.46
N LYS A 506 -32.43 -19.80 6.95
CA LYS A 506 -32.46 -21.05 7.74
C LYS A 506 -31.11 -21.40 8.38
N GLU A 507 -30.02 -20.76 7.96
CA GLU A 507 -28.67 -21.13 8.40
C GLU A 507 -28.24 -20.31 9.64
N PRO A 508 -27.52 -20.92 10.61
CA PRO A 508 -27.00 -20.21 11.76
C PRO A 508 -25.94 -19.18 11.37
N VAL A 509 -26.08 -17.95 11.85
CA VAL A 509 -25.16 -16.82 11.56
C VAL A 509 -23.70 -17.19 11.87
N ASP A 510 -23.44 -17.82 13.01
CA ASP A 510 -22.09 -18.23 13.45
C ASP A 510 -21.42 -19.27 12.53
N ALA A 511 -22.20 -20.08 11.81
CA ALA A 511 -21.68 -21.04 10.83
C ALA A 511 -21.27 -20.37 9.51
N MET A 512 -21.87 -19.22 9.18
CA MET A 512 -21.57 -18.42 7.98
C MET A 512 -20.42 -17.41 8.19
N VAL A 513 -19.83 -17.35 9.40
CA VAL A 513 -18.88 -16.32 9.82
C VAL A 513 -17.61 -16.96 10.39
N GLY A 514 -16.44 -16.56 9.88
CA GLY A 514 -15.14 -16.96 10.41
C GLY A 514 -14.87 -16.41 11.81
N MET A 515 -14.76 -15.09 11.93
CA MET A 515 -14.47 -14.40 13.19
C MET A 515 -15.01 -12.95 13.14
N THR A 516 -15.17 -12.28 14.27
CA THR A 516 -15.38 -10.83 14.30
C THR A 516 -14.06 -10.06 14.16
N MET A 517 -14.14 -8.82 13.70
CA MET A 517 -13.01 -7.89 13.68
C MET A 517 -12.48 -7.59 15.09
N GLU A 518 -13.31 -7.70 16.12
CA GLU A 518 -12.88 -7.45 17.51
C GLU A 518 -12.01 -8.59 18.05
N GLU A 519 -12.48 -9.84 17.92
CA GLU A 519 -11.69 -11.04 18.25
C GLU A 519 -10.38 -11.09 17.46
N ALA A 520 -10.45 -10.83 16.14
CA ALA A 520 -9.27 -10.87 15.27
C ALA A 520 -8.24 -9.80 15.67
N ASN A 521 -8.68 -8.57 15.98
CA ASN A 521 -7.77 -7.52 16.48
C ASN A 521 -7.23 -7.85 17.89
N ALA A 522 -8.02 -8.48 18.76
CA ALA A 522 -7.55 -8.90 20.09
C ALA A 522 -6.49 -10.01 20.03
N LEU A 523 -6.59 -10.95 19.07
CA LEU A 523 -5.55 -11.95 18.79
C LEU A 523 -4.33 -11.33 18.12
N PHE A 524 -4.53 -10.43 17.15
CA PHE A 524 -3.43 -9.74 16.45
C PHE A 524 -2.60 -8.87 17.40
N ALA A 525 -3.24 -8.15 18.33
CA ALA A 525 -2.56 -7.37 19.37
C ALA A 525 -1.73 -8.23 20.36
N ARG A 526 -1.96 -9.55 20.39
CA ARG A 526 -1.16 -10.54 21.15
C ARG A 526 -0.11 -11.25 20.29
N GLY A 527 0.03 -10.91 19.01
CA GLY A 527 0.92 -11.58 18.05
C GLY A 527 0.42 -12.95 17.57
N LEU A 528 -0.84 -13.32 17.86
CA LEU A 528 -1.40 -14.65 17.59
C LEU A 528 -2.05 -14.76 16.19
N THR A 529 -1.41 -14.18 15.17
CA THR A 529 -1.97 -14.14 13.79
C THR A 529 -2.23 -15.54 13.22
N ASP A 530 -1.39 -16.53 13.54
CA ASP A 530 -1.59 -17.93 13.16
C ASP A 530 -2.94 -18.49 13.67
N GLU A 531 -3.42 -18.03 14.83
CA GLU A 531 -4.68 -18.49 15.44
C GLU A 531 -5.92 -17.89 14.75
N ILE A 532 -5.80 -16.67 14.22
CA ILE A 532 -6.85 -16.04 13.41
C ILE A 532 -7.03 -16.84 12.12
N TYR A 533 -5.93 -17.14 11.42
CA TYR A 533 -5.96 -17.95 10.19
C TYR A 533 -6.45 -19.38 10.47
N SER A 534 -5.95 -20.02 11.53
CA SER A 534 -6.39 -21.33 12.01
C SER A 534 -7.92 -21.41 12.19
N THR A 535 -8.49 -20.46 12.95
CA THR A 535 -9.92 -20.44 13.29
C THR A 535 -10.80 -20.23 12.04
N ILE A 536 -10.44 -19.29 11.17
CA ILE A 536 -11.22 -19.00 9.95
C ILE A 536 -11.14 -20.18 8.95
N ILE A 537 -9.97 -20.81 8.81
CA ILE A 537 -9.79 -21.99 7.95
C ILE A 537 -10.65 -23.18 8.42
N ASP A 538 -10.70 -23.44 9.74
CA ASP A 538 -11.46 -24.57 10.27
C ASP A 538 -12.99 -24.32 10.22
N LYS A 539 -13.46 -23.11 10.55
CA LYS A 539 -14.88 -22.77 10.34
C LYS A 539 -15.29 -22.84 8.88
N PHE A 540 -14.47 -22.29 7.96
CA PHE A 540 -14.75 -22.36 6.52
C PHE A 540 -14.83 -23.81 6.02
N LYS A 541 -13.95 -24.70 6.48
CA LYS A 541 -13.99 -26.12 6.12
C LYS A 541 -15.21 -26.85 6.69
N ALA A 542 -15.57 -26.58 7.94
CA ALA A 542 -16.77 -27.14 8.55
C ALA A 542 -18.06 -26.71 7.79
N TYR A 543 -18.11 -25.45 7.34
CA TYR A 543 -19.23 -24.91 6.58
C TYR A 543 -19.30 -25.42 5.14
N SER A 544 -18.18 -25.44 4.42
CA SER A 544 -18.12 -25.79 2.99
C SER A 544 -18.25 -27.30 2.69
N ALA A 545 -18.02 -28.17 3.68
CA ALA A 545 -18.06 -29.63 3.52
C ALA A 545 -19.41 -30.22 3.05
N ASN A 546 -20.52 -29.52 3.27
CA ASN A 546 -21.87 -29.92 2.84
C ASN A 546 -22.51 -28.93 1.86
N LYS A 547 -21.68 -28.20 1.11
CA LYS A 547 -22.08 -27.28 0.03
C LYS A 547 -21.61 -27.83 -1.31
N ASP A 548 -22.23 -27.42 -2.42
CA ASP A 548 -21.71 -27.72 -3.77
C ASP A 548 -20.79 -26.60 -4.27
N PHE A 549 -21.00 -25.35 -3.81
CA PHE A 549 -20.17 -24.18 -4.14
C PHE A 549 -20.34 -23.08 -3.07
N VAL A 550 -19.26 -22.38 -2.72
CA VAL A 550 -19.27 -21.31 -1.70
C VAL A 550 -18.70 -20.00 -2.23
N ILE A 551 -19.51 -18.93 -2.21
CA ILE A 551 -18.98 -17.56 -2.36
C ILE A 551 -18.47 -17.06 -1.01
N VAL A 552 -17.22 -16.62 -0.98
CA VAL A 552 -16.61 -15.98 0.18
C VAL A 552 -16.51 -14.49 -0.08
N SER A 553 -17.23 -13.67 0.70
CA SER A 553 -17.18 -12.22 0.53
C SER A 553 -15.93 -11.65 1.19
N GLY A 554 -14.97 -11.26 0.36
CA GLY A 554 -13.72 -10.61 0.75
C GLY A 554 -13.91 -9.12 1.01
N GLN A 555 -12.82 -8.37 0.84
CA GLN A 555 -12.81 -6.92 1.01
C GLN A 555 -12.03 -6.26 -0.14
N LYS A 556 -12.57 -5.16 -0.66
CA LYS A 556 -12.00 -4.40 -1.77
C LYS A 556 -10.55 -3.97 -1.52
N ILE A 557 -9.70 -4.00 -2.54
CA ILE A 557 -8.33 -3.48 -2.45
C ILE A 557 -8.41 -1.97 -2.20
N THR A 558 -8.05 -1.55 -0.99
CA THR A 558 -8.13 -0.16 -0.53
C THR A 558 -6.82 0.29 0.11
N THR A 559 -6.30 1.43 -0.33
CA THR A 559 -5.03 2.03 0.13
C THR A 559 -5.10 2.64 1.55
N ARG A 560 -6.02 2.13 2.39
CA ARG A 560 -6.32 2.59 3.75
C ARG A 560 -6.31 1.50 4.82
N GLY A 561 -6.11 0.23 4.45
CA GLY A 561 -5.94 -0.85 5.42
C GLY A 561 -4.63 -0.70 6.20
N ALA A 562 -4.62 -1.10 7.48
CA ALA A 562 -3.37 -1.32 8.21
C ALA A 562 -2.66 -2.53 7.60
N ARG A 563 -1.47 -2.35 7.01
CA ARG A 563 -0.76 -3.42 6.30
C ARG A 563 -0.53 -4.64 7.19
N GLY A 564 -1.05 -5.78 6.77
CA GLY A 564 -0.89 -7.07 7.47
C GLY A 564 -1.74 -7.26 8.72
N GLY A 565 -2.66 -6.34 9.05
CA GLY A 565 -3.64 -6.52 10.12
C GLY A 565 -4.94 -7.20 9.66
N PRO A 566 -5.81 -7.63 10.58
CA PRO A 566 -7.16 -8.10 10.26
C PRO A 566 -7.91 -7.06 9.41
N GLY A 567 -8.60 -7.52 8.37
CA GLY A 567 -9.30 -6.64 7.44
C GLY A 567 -8.41 -5.93 6.40
N SER A 568 -7.11 -6.24 6.30
CA SER A 568 -6.27 -5.78 5.18
C SER A 568 -6.44 -6.67 3.94
N PHE A 569 -6.12 -6.16 2.74
CA PHE A 569 -6.16 -6.97 1.52
C PHE A 569 -5.26 -8.21 1.64
N GLU A 570 -4.05 -8.03 2.16
CA GLU A 570 -3.05 -9.09 2.32
C GLU A 570 -3.55 -10.22 3.23
N PHE A 571 -4.36 -9.90 4.24
CA PHE A 571 -4.99 -10.88 5.13
C PHE A 571 -6.01 -11.76 4.39
N TYR A 572 -6.93 -11.16 3.62
CA TYR A 572 -7.89 -11.92 2.79
C TYR A 572 -7.17 -12.73 1.69
N ALA A 573 -6.14 -12.15 1.06
CA ALA A 573 -5.36 -12.83 0.03
C ALA A 573 -4.56 -14.02 0.59
N GLN A 574 -3.96 -13.89 1.78
CA GLN A 574 -3.29 -15.01 2.47
C GLN A 574 -4.26 -16.13 2.84
N LEU A 575 -5.50 -15.81 3.27
CA LEU A 575 -6.55 -16.81 3.50
C LEU A 575 -7.00 -17.49 2.21
N ALA A 576 -7.21 -16.74 1.13
CA ALA A 576 -7.58 -17.29 -0.17
C ALA A 576 -6.48 -18.22 -0.73
N ALA A 577 -5.22 -17.79 -0.69
CA ALA A 577 -4.08 -18.61 -1.09
C ALA A 577 -3.92 -19.85 -0.20
N ALA A 578 -4.10 -19.71 1.12
CA ALA A 578 -4.06 -20.84 2.04
C ALA A 578 -5.11 -21.90 1.70
N LEU A 579 -6.32 -21.47 1.31
CA LEU A 579 -7.44 -22.32 0.92
C LEU A 579 -7.43 -22.76 -0.56
N ASN A 580 -6.43 -22.36 -1.36
CA ASN A 580 -6.38 -22.54 -2.82
C ASN A 580 -7.63 -21.98 -3.56
N MET A 581 -8.23 -20.93 -3.00
CA MET A 581 -9.45 -20.30 -3.51
C MET A 581 -9.09 -19.18 -4.50
N PRO A 582 -9.58 -19.20 -5.75
CA PRO A 582 -9.42 -18.08 -6.67
C PRO A 582 -10.23 -16.85 -6.23
N ALA A 583 -9.88 -15.69 -6.78
CA ALA A 583 -10.57 -14.42 -6.55
C ALA A 583 -11.27 -13.89 -7.80
N LEU A 584 -12.41 -13.23 -7.64
CA LEU A 584 -13.13 -12.49 -8.69
C LEU A 584 -13.21 -11.01 -8.26
N SER A 585 -12.70 -10.10 -9.09
CA SER A 585 -12.80 -8.65 -8.83
C SER A 585 -14.12 -8.10 -9.37
N VAL A 586 -14.80 -7.26 -8.59
CA VAL A 586 -16.03 -6.58 -9.00
C VAL A 586 -15.81 -5.07 -9.04
N HIS A 587 -15.83 -4.52 -10.25
CA HIS A 587 -15.56 -3.12 -10.54
C HIS A 587 -16.83 -2.34 -10.85
N ASP A 588 -16.90 -1.07 -10.42
CA ASP A 588 -17.94 -0.12 -10.83
C ASP A 588 -17.29 1.03 -11.60
N ALA A 589 -17.46 1.01 -12.92
CA ALA A 589 -16.86 1.96 -13.85
C ALA A 589 -17.25 3.41 -13.54
N ARG A 590 -18.38 3.64 -12.84
CA ARG A 590 -18.91 4.98 -12.52
C ARG A 590 -18.23 5.57 -11.29
N THR A 591 -17.90 4.74 -10.30
CA THR A 591 -17.21 5.13 -9.06
C THR A 591 -15.82 5.68 -9.36
N ASP A 592 -15.10 5.04 -10.28
CA ASP A 592 -13.74 5.43 -10.69
C ASP A 592 -13.70 6.26 -12.00
N ARG A 593 -14.81 6.35 -12.73
CA ARG A 593 -14.93 6.94 -14.09
C ARG A 593 -13.98 6.30 -15.13
N ILE A 594 -13.66 5.03 -14.95
CA ILE A 594 -12.71 4.27 -15.78
C ILE A 594 -13.43 3.07 -16.41
N TYR A 595 -13.42 3.02 -17.74
CA TYR A 595 -13.90 1.90 -18.57
C TYR A 595 -13.10 1.86 -19.89
N GLY A 596 -13.35 0.86 -20.73
CA GLY A 596 -12.63 0.70 -22.00
C GLY A 596 -11.13 0.47 -21.78
N ALA A 597 -10.32 1.00 -22.70
CA ALA A 597 -8.86 0.84 -22.72
C ALA A 597 -8.11 1.23 -21.43
N ALA A 598 -8.70 2.07 -20.58
CA ALA A 598 -8.09 2.51 -19.31
C ALA A 598 -8.32 1.52 -18.15
N LEU A 599 -9.28 0.59 -18.27
CA LEU A 599 -9.66 -0.30 -17.17
C LEU A 599 -8.76 -1.54 -17.07
N GLY A 600 -8.30 -2.10 -18.19
CA GLY A 600 -7.36 -3.22 -18.23
C GLY A 600 -6.12 -2.99 -17.35
N PRO A 601 -5.35 -1.91 -17.54
CA PRO A 601 -4.18 -1.61 -16.72
C PRO A 601 -4.47 -1.45 -15.22
N LYS A 602 -5.66 -0.95 -14.85
CA LYS A 602 -6.07 -0.86 -13.44
C LYS A 602 -6.33 -2.25 -12.84
N LEU A 603 -7.08 -3.09 -13.54
CA LEU A 603 -7.34 -4.46 -13.11
C LEU A 603 -6.10 -5.35 -13.22
N ALA A 604 -5.13 -5.03 -14.07
CA ALA A 604 -3.82 -5.68 -14.10
C ALA A 604 -3.02 -5.41 -12.81
N GLY A 605 -3.15 -4.22 -12.21
CA GLY A 605 -2.63 -3.94 -10.87
C GLY A 605 -3.28 -4.82 -9.78
N ILE A 606 -4.60 -5.06 -9.88
CA ILE A 606 -5.34 -5.93 -8.96
C ILE A 606 -4.96 -7.41 -9.18
N ARG A 607 -4.85 -7.86 -10.44
CA ARG A 607 -4.31 -9.18 -10.83
C ARG A 607 -2.92 -9.38 -10.22
N ALA A 608 -2.00 -8.43 -10.42
CA ALA A 608 -0.64 -8.53 -9.90
C ALA A 608 -0.58 -8.54 -8.36
N ALA A 609 -1.51 -7.86 -7.66
CA ALA A 609 -1.60 -7.92 -6.20
C ALA A 609 -2.07 -9.30 -5.69
N PHE A 610 -3.01 -9.93 -6.40
CA PHE A 610 -3.42 -11.32 -6.13
C PHE A 610 -2.30 -12.32 -6.47
N GLU A 611 -1.65 -12.20 -7.63
CA GLU A 611 -0.54 -13.07 -8.06
C GLU A 611 0.66 -12.98 -7.10
N GLN A 612 1.03 -11.78 -6.62
CA GLN A 612 2.06 -11.59 -5.60
C GLN A 612 1.74 -12.29 -4.26
N SER A 613 0.44 -12.47 -3.98
CA SER A 613 -0.10 -13.18 -2.83
C SER A 613 -0.37 -14.67 -3.11
N ASN A 614 0.01 -15.18 -4.29
CA ASN A 614 -0.29 -16.52 -4.80
C ASN A 614 -1.79 -16.88 -4.84
N VAL A 615 -2.64 -15.88 -5.13
CA VAL A 615 -4.06 -16.06 -5.44
C VAL A 615 -4.25 -15.91 -6.95
N ARG A 616 -4.96 -16.85 -7.58
CA ARG A 616 -5.35 -16.72 -8.99
C ARG A 616 -6.57 -15.80 -9.11
N LEU A 617 -6.46 -14.75 -9.92
CA LEU A 617 -7.62 -14.00 -10.39
C LEU A 617 -8.38 -14.86 -11.42
N ALA A 618 -9.64 -15.19 -11.13
CA ALA A 618 -10.56 -15.92 -12.00
C ALA A 618 -11.00 -15.08 -13.21
N GLY A 619 -11.10 -13.77 -13.02
CA GLY A 619 -11.59 -12.79 -13.98
C GLY A 619 -12.03 -11.50 -13.28
N ALA A 620 -12.78 -10.67 -13.99
CA ALA A 620 -13.41 -9.48 -13.46
C ALA A 620 -14.87 -9.34 -13.94
N ILE A 621 -15.74 -8.82 -13.07
CA ILE A 621 -17.05 -8.28 -13.44
C ILE A 621 -16.93 -6.75 -13.46
N VAL A 622 -17.38 -6.11 -14.54
CA VAL A 622 -17.45 -4.65 -14.65
C VAL A 622 -18.90 -4.23 -14.69
N THR A 623 -19.30 -3.33 -13.79
CA THR A 623 -20.64 -2.79 -13.68
C THR A 623 -20.68 -1.31 -14.07
N GLY A 624 -21.84 -0.84 -14.52
CA GLY A 624 -22.06 0.59 -14.76
C GLY A 624 -21.44 1.14 -16.05
N LEU A 625 -21.23 0.30 -17.08
CA LEU A 625 -20.78 0.77 -18.41
C LEU A 625 -21.82 1.71 -19.05
N PRO A 626 -21.43 2.74 -19.83
CA PRO A 626 -22.36 3.67 -20.45
C PRO A 626 -23.47 2.98 -21.24
N ALA A 627 -24.74 3.29 -20.94
CA ALA A 627 -25.88 2.64 -21.57
C ALA A 627 -26.12 3.12 -23.01
N ASP A 628 -25.88 4.41 -23.28
CA ASP A 628 -26.16 5.04 -24.58
C ASP A 628 -25.22 4.58 -25.72
N ASP A 629 -24.07 3.99 -25.37
CA ASP A 629 -23.08 3.43 -26.31
C ASP A 629 -22.50 2.10 -25.77
N PHE A 630 -23.40 1.25 -25.26
CA PHE A 630 -23.01 0.04 -24.54
C PHE A 630 -22.18 -0.94 -25.39
N GLU A 631 -22.51 -1.14 -26.67
CA GLU A 631 -21.78 -2.09 -27.52
C GLU A 631 -20.30 -1.70 -27.76
N ALA A 632 -20.01 -0.39 -27.89
CA ALA A 632 -18.64 0.09 -28.01
C ALA A 632 -17.92 0.05 -26.66
N ALA A 633 -18.60 0.45 -25.58
CA ALA A 633 -18.06 0.41 -24.23
C ALA A 633 -17.75 -1.03 -23.76
N GLU A 634 -18.62 -2.00 -24.06
CA GLU A 634 -18.39 -3.42 -23.79
C GLU A 634 -17.17 -3.90 -24.57
N ARG A 635 -17.15 -3.72 -25.89
CA ARG A 635 -16.08 -4.20 -26.77
C ARG A 635 -14.71 -3.64 -26.36
N ALA A 636 -14.61 -2.32 -26.17
CA ALA A 636 -13.37 -1.68 -25.75
C ALA A 636 -12.94 -2.09 -24.33
N THR A 637 -13.87 -2.48 -23.46
CA THR A 637 -13.54 -3.00 -22.11
C THR A 637 -13.08 -4.45 -22.20
N ARG A 638 -13.78 -5.29 -22.97
CA ARG A 638 -13.44 -6.70 -23.23
C ARG A 638 -12.03 -6.83 -23.82
N GLU A 639 -11.75 -6.09 -24.89
CA GLU A 639 -10.42 -6.01 -25.50
C GLU A 639 -9.35 -5.54 -24.48
N SER A 640 -9.67 -4.56 -23.61
CA SER A 640 -8.72 -4.06 -22.61
C SER A 640 -8.37 -5.09 -21.52
N LEU A 641 -9.32 -5.93 -21.12
CA LEU A 641 -9.13 -7.01 -20.14
C LEU A 641 -8.36 -8.18 -20.75
N GLU A 642 -8.74 -8.62 -21.95
CA GLU A 642 -8.10 -9.73 -22.67
C GLU A 642 -6.63 -9.41 -23.02
N ASN A 643 -6.32 -8.15 -23.36
CA ASN A 643 -4.94 -7.68 -23.55
C ASN A 643 -4.08 -7.66 -22.26
N GLN A 644 -4.62 -8.03 -21.11
CA GLN A 644 -3.93 -8.15 -19.82
C GLN A 644 -4.07 -9.55 -19.20
N ASP A 645 -4.45 -10.55 -20.00
CA ASP A 645 -4.89 -11.90 -19.62
C ASP A 645 -5.97 -11.95 -18.50
N ILE A 646 -6.80 -10.90 -18.37
CA ILE A 646 -7.89 -10.86 -17.39
C ILE A 646 -9.17 -11.32 -18.06
N TYR A 647 -9.81 -12.36 -17.50
CA TYR A 647 -11.03 -12.89 -18.09
C TYR A 647 -12.24 -11.96 -17.85
N PRO A 648 -12.96 -11.52 -18.89
CA PRO A 648 -14.13 -10.65 -18.77
C PRO A 648 -15.37 -11.46 -18.40
N ALA A 649 -15.53 -11.77 -17.11
CA ALA A 649 -16.57 -12.68 -16.61
C ALA A 649 -18.00 -12.14 -16.83
N ALA A 650 -18.23 -10.84 -16.62
CA ALA A 650 -19.46 -10.16 -17.02
C ALA A 650 -19.23 -8.66 -17.21
N LEU A 651 -19.90 -8.05 -18.19
CA LEU A 651 -19.80 -6.63 -18.51
C LEU A 651 -21.22 -6.03 -18.52
N LEU A 652 -21.59 -5.29 -17.47
CA LEU A 652 -22.98 -4.87 -17.23
C LEU A 652 -23.18 -3.37 -17.55
N PRO A 653 -24.26 -2.99 -18.26
CA PRO A 653 -24.62 -1.60 -18.48
C PRO A 653 -25.02 -0.90 -17.18
N HIS A 654 -24.94 0.43 -17.17
CA HIS A 654 -25.56 1.28 -16.15
C HIS A 654 -27.09 1.21 -16.25
N ASP A 655 -27.74 0.85 -15.15
CA ASP A 655 -29.19 0.94 -14.98
C ASP A 655 -29.53 1.77 -13.75
N ASP A 656 -30.21 2.89 -13.99
CA ASP A 656 -30.66 3.85 -12.97
C ASP A 656 -31.39 3.20 -11.77
N ARG A 657 -32.10 2.09 -11.98
CA ARG A 657 -32.89 1.42 -10.93
C ARG A 657 -32.01 0.83 -9.82
N LEU A 658 -30.79 0.39 -10.16
CA LEU A 658 -29.82 -0.13 -9.19
C LEU A 658 -29.31 0.97 -8.24
N TYR A 659 -29.24 2.20 -8.74
CA TYR A 659 -28.51 3.30 -8.09
C TYR A 659 -29.38 4.43 -7.54
N GLN A 660 -30.66 4.51 -7.93
CA GLN A 660 -31.61 5.44 -7.30
C GLN A 660 -31.90 5.00 -5.85
N LEU A 661 -31.77 5.94 -4.90
CA LEU A 661 -32.12 5.70 -3.50
C LEU A 661 -33.63 5.53 -3.32
N THR A 662 -34.05 4.58 -2.48
CA THR A 662 -35.44 4.45 -2.05
C THR A 662 -35.69 5.18 -0.72
N MET A 663 -36.93 5.59 -0.45
CA MET A 663 -37.32 6.10 0.87
C MET A 663 -37.07 5.07 2.00
N GLY A 664 -37.05 3.77 1.68
CA GLY A 664 -36.74 2.71 2.64
C GLY A 664 -35.27 2.69 3.06
N GLU A 665 -34.35 2.79 2.08
CA GLU A 665 -32.90 2.89 2.34
C GLU A 665 -32.58 4.09 3.22
N ILE A 666 -33.19 5.24 2.92
CA ILE A 666 -33.03 6.47 3.70
C ILE A 666 -33.63 6.33 5.11
N ALA A 667 -34.76 5.62 5.27
CA ALA A 667 -35.34 5.37 6.60
C ALA A 667 -34.45 4.49 7.49
N HIS A 668 -33.83 3.46 6.93
CA HIS A 668 -32.92 2.56 7.65
C HIS A 668 -31.67 3.30 8.12
N GLU A 669 -30.97 3.98 7.22
CA GLU A 669 -29.72 4.70 7.54
C GLU A 669 -29.94 5.85 8.54
N LEU A 670 -31.06 6.56 8.41
CA LEU A 670 -31.40 7.64 9.34
C LEU A 670 -31.94 7.14 10.69
N ASP A 671 -32.15 5.83 10.89
CA ASP A 671 -32.88 5.27 12.04
C ASP A 671 -34.21 6.04 12.26
N ALA A 672 -34.95 6.23 11.18
CA ALA A 672 -36.09 7.12 11.13
C ALA A 672 -37.41 6.36 11.26
N LYS A 673 -38.22 6.77 12.25
CA LYS A 673 -39.57 6.23 12.46
C LYS A 673 -40.46 6.60 11.26
N VAL A 674 -41.05 5.60 10.62
CA VAL A 674 -42.06 5.80 9.59
C VAL A 674 -43.36 6.21 10.28
N LEU A 675 -43.91 7.38 9.93
CA LEU A 675 -45.20 7.85 10.45
C LEU A 675 -46.36 7.49 9.53
N PHE A 676 -46.12 7.56 8.22
CA PHE A 676 -47.13 7.31 7.18
C PHE A 676 -46.47 6.71 5.93
N GLY A 677 -47.26 6.03 5.08
CA GLY A 677 -46.83 5.56 3.76
C GLY A 677 -45.91 4.32 3.73
N GLU A 678 -45.79 3.60 4.84
CA GLU A 678 -44.91 2.42 5.02
C GLU A 678 -45.01 1.39 3.88
N SER A 679 -46.22 1.01 3.47
CA SER A 679 -46.45 0.02 2.40
C SER A 679 -45.85 0.42 1.03
N ASN A 680 -45.49 1.68 0.84
CA ASN A 680 -44.92 2.21 -0.40
C ASN A 680 -43.43 2.55 -0.27
N ILE A 681 -42.83 2.40 0.92
CA ILE A 681 -41.54 3.01 1.27
C ILE A 681 -40.36 2.51 0.39
N HIS A 682 -40.35 1.22 0.04
CA HIS A 682 -39.37 0.63 -0.87
C HIS A 682 -39.62 0.99 -2.36
N ASN A 683 -40.82 1.44 -2.70
CA ASN A 683 -41.25 1.75 -4.07
C ASN A 683 -41.26 3.26 -4.36
N GLN A 684 -40.66 4.11 -3.52
CA GLN A 684 -40.52 5.56 -3.75
C GLN A 684 -39.05 5.93 -3.95
N PHE A 685 -38.66 6.12 -5.21
CA PHE A 685 -37.30 6.49 -5.62
C PHE A 685 -37.06 8.00 -5.51
N VAL A 686 -35.87 8.38 -5.03
CA VAL A 686 -35.48 9.76 -4.72
C VAL A 686 -34.48 10.29 -5.76
N ARG A 687 -34.96 11.17 -6.65
CA ARG A 687 -34.14 11.78 -7.71
C ARG A 687 -33.38 13.01 -7.22
N ASN A 688 -34.07 13.92 -6.53
CA ASN A 688 -33.45 15.11 -5.94
C ASN A 688 -33.74 15.21 -4.44
N VAL A 689 -33.06 16.12 -3.75
CA VAL A 689 -33.27 16.45 -2.34
C VAL A 689 -33.31 17.97 -2.22
N GLU A 690 -34.29 18.49 -1.49
CA GLU A 690 -34.49 19.93 -1.27
C GLU A 690 -34.78 20.18 0.22
N VAL A 691 -34.17 21.22 0.80
CA VAL A 691 -34.41 21.57 2.21
C VAL A 691 -35.51 22.62 2.27
N GLY A 692 -36.65 22.27 2.85
CA GLY A 692 -37.86 23.09 2.93
C GLY A 692 -37.74 24.26 3.91
N THR A 693 -36.84 25.21 3.62
CA THR A 693 -36.63 26.47 4.36
C THR A 693 -37.46 27.62 3.80
N MET A 694 -37.73 27.62 2.49
CA MET A 694 -38.52 28.64 1.77
C MET A 694 -40.00 28.68 2.18
N GLN A 695 -40.80 29.58 1.59
CA GLN A 695 -42.24 29.58 1.80
C GLN A 695 -42.90 28.47 0.97
N VAL A 696 -44.13 28.09 1.35
CA VAL A 696 -44.86 27.00 0.69
C VAL A 696 -45.04 27.23 -0.83
N PRO A 697 -45.43 28.42 -1.34
CA PRO A 697 -45.58 28.63 -2.78
C PRO A 697 -44.29 28.36 -3.56
N ASP A 698 -43.15 28.83 -3.06
CA ASP A 698 -41.83 28.64 -3.68
C ASP A 698 -41.45 27.16 -3.70
N LEU A 699 -41.65 26.45 -2.58
CA LEU A 699 -41.36 25.03 -2.48
C LEU A 699 -42.21 24.21 -3.47
N LEU A 700 -43.50 24.53 -3.57
CA LEU A 700 -44.39 23.87 -4.51
C LEU A 700 -44.01 24.15 -5.99
N ALA A 701 -43.49 25.34 -6.29
CA ALA A 701 -42.95 25.67 -7.61
C ALA A 701 -41.64 24.91 -7.92
N VAL A 702 -40.73 24.79 -6.95
CA VAL A 702 -39.51 23.96 -7.08
C VAL A 702 -39.88 22.49 -7.33
N LEU A 703 -40.85 21.95 -6.60
CA LEU A 703 -41.34 20.59 -6.83
C LEU A 703 -41.97 20.40 -8.21
N GLN A 704 -42.70 21.40 -8.75
CA GLN A 704 -43.24 21.35 -10.11
C GLN A 704 -42.14 21.31 -11.17
N GLN A 705 -41.08 22.10 -10.99
CA GLN A 705 -39.91 22.11 -11.89
C GLN A 705 -39.03 20.86 -11.75
N ARG A 706 -39.07 20.18 -10.59
CA ARG A 706 -38.21 19.02 -10.27
C ARG A 706 -39.03 17.85 -9.70
N PRO A 707 -39.69 17.04 -10.53
CA PRO A 707 -40.34 15.81 -10.09
C PRO A 707 -39.35 14.79 -9.50
N GLY A 708 -39.78 14.05 -8.47
CA GLY A 708 -38.94 13.10 -7.72
C GLY A 708 -38.06 13.74 -6.64
N THR A 709 -38.39 14.96 -6.20
CA THR A 709 -37.62 15.70 -5.17
C THR A 709 -38.12 15.38 -3.77
N LEU A 710 -37.27 14.79 -2.94
CA LEU A 710 -37.49 14.58 -1.51
C LEU A 710 -37.35 15.90 -0.74
N VAL A 711 -38.32 16.21 0.13
CA VAL A 711 -38.23 17.38 1.01
C VAL A 711 -37.77 16.99 2.41
N ILE A 712 -36.73 17.65 2.90
CA ILE A 712 -36.29 17.61 4.30
C ILE A 712 -36.74 18.91 4.97
N THR A 713 -37.42 18.85 6.12
CA THR A 713 -37.73 20.05 6.90
C THR A 713 -37.80 19.76 8.41
N SER A 714 -37.76 20.79 9.24
CA SER A 714 -37.88 20.63 10.69
C SER A 714 -39.32 20.33 11.10
N VAL A 715 -39.50 19.55 12.18
CA VAL A 715 -40.81 19.33 12.82
C VAL A 715 -41.49 20.65 13.23
N ALA A 716 -40.74 21.74 13.41
CA ALA A 716 -41.29 23.08 13.65
C ALA A 716 -42.02 23.70 12.44
N ARG A 717 -41.68 23.29 11.20
CA ARG A 717 -42.30 23.76 9.93
C ARG A 717 -43.56 22.96 9.59
N THR A 718 -44.49 22.92 10.54
CA THR A 718 -45.71 22.10 10.48
C THR A 718 -46.59 22.42 9.26
N GLU A 719 -46.56 23.67 8.78
CA GLU A 719 -47.28 24.13 7.61
C GLU A 719 -46.71 23.58 6.29
N VAL A 720 -45.40 23.31 6.24
CA VAL A 720 -44.76 22.64 5.09
C VAL A 720 -45.23 21.19 5.00
N LEU A 721 -45.21 20.45 6.10
CA LEU A 721 -45.69 19.06 6.15
C LEU A 721 -47.15 18.96 5.68
N LEU A 722 -48.05 19.77 6.27
CA LEU A 722 -49.47 19.77 5.90
C LEU A 722 -49.64 20.10 4.41
N SER A 723 -48.95 21.13 3.91
CA SER A 723 -49.04 21.53 2.50
C SER A 723 -48.57 20.45 1.53
N LEU A 724 -47.53 19.69 1.87
CA LEU A 724 -47.04 18.58 1.05
C LEU A 724 -48.01 17.38 1.07
N VAL A 725 -48.57 17.04 2.24
CA VAL A 725 -49.58 15.99 2.36
C VAL A 725 -50.85 16.32 1.56
N PHE A 726 -51.31 17.58 1.58
CA PHE A 726 -52.43 18.01 0.73
C PHE A 726 -52.06 18.08 -0.75
N ALA A 727 -50.87 18.59 -1.11
CA ALA A 727 -50.41 18.62 -2.49
C ALA A 727 -50.40 17.22 -3.11
N ALA A 728 -49.85 16.21 -2.42
CA ALA A 728 -49.80 14.82 -2.86
C ALA A 728 -51.18 14.16 -3.13
N ARG A 729 -52.28 14.76 -2.66
CA ARG A 729 -53.66 14.31 -2.94
C ARG A 729 -54.27 14.98 -4.16
N SER A 730 -53.66 16.03 -4.69
CA SER A 730 -54.09 16.71 -5.92
C SER A 730 -53.76 15.89 -7.15
N SER A 731 -54.73 15.73 -8.06
CA SER A 731 -54.49 15.20 -9.42
C SER A 731 -53.50 16.06 -10.22
N ASN A 732 -53.37 17.33 -9.86
CA ASN A 732 -52.61 18.31 -10.61
C ASN A 732 -51.17 18.48 -10.04
N MET A 733 -50.82 17.79 -8.95
CA MET A 733 -49.51 17.91 -8.28
C MET A 733 -49.09 16.62 -7.55
N GLN A 734 -48.42 15.68 -8.22
CA GLN A 734 -47.74 14.55 -7.54
C GLN A 734 -46.26 14.50 -7.90
N LEU A 735 -45.43 15.11 -7.04
CA LEU A 735 -44.08 15.56 -7.41
C LEU A 735 -42.96 15.13 -6.46
N HIS A 736 -43.27 14.73 -5.22
CA HIS A 736 -42.27 14.28 -4.23
C HIS A 736 -42.38 12.77 -3.95
N PRO A 737 -41.29 12.06 -3.59
CA PRO A 737 -41.30 10.65 -3.22
C PRO A 737 -41.68 10.43 -1.75
N GLY A 738 -41.38 11.40 -0.88
CA GLY A 738 -41.67 11.38 0.56
C GLY A 738 -41.30 12.70 1.23
N VAL A 739 -41.35 12.75 2.56
CA VAL A 739 -40.94 13.89 3.40
C VAL A 739 -40.14 13.37 4.60
N ILE A 740 -39.10 14.09 5.01
CA ILE A 740 -38.35 13.82 6.25
C ILE A 740 -38.48 14.99 7.21
N LEU A 741 -38.83 14.67 8.45
CA LEU A 741 -39.04 15.59 9.56
C LEU A 741 -37.88 15.48 10.55
N THR A 742 -37.21 16.59 10.84
CA THR A 742 -35.96 16.62 11.62
C THR A 742 -36.12 17.28 12.98
N GLY A 743 -35.31 16.83 13.94
CA GLY A 743 -35.16 17.44 15.27
C GLY A 743 -36.18 17.03 16.34
N ALA A 744 -36.97 15.98 16.14
CA ALA A 744 -37.82 15.39 17.20
C ALA A 744 -38.11 13.91 16.93
N ALA A 745 -38.62 13.18 17.93
CA ALA A 745 -39.03 11.78 17.78
C ALA A 745 -40.52 11.61 17.40
N GLU A 746 -41.36 12.62 17.67
CA GLU A 746 -42.81 12.58 17.46
C GLU A 746 -43.35 13.92 16.94
N LEU A 747 -44.54 13.88 16.32
CA LEU A 747 -45.25 15.07 15.88
C LEU A 747 -45.94 15.79 17.06
N PRO A 748 -46.12 17.13 17.00
CA PRO A 748 -47.00 17.84 17.91
C PRO A 748 -48.42 17.26 17.85
N LYS A 749 -49.04 16.96 19.00
CA LYS A 749 -50.34 16.28 19.08
C LYS A 749 -51.46 16.96 18.29
N THR A 750 -51.41 18.28 18.16
CA THR A 750 -52.33 19.08 17.33
C THR A 750 -52.19 18.78 15.84
N VAL A 751 -50.96 18.61 15.34
CA VAL A 751 -50.66 18.27 13.94
C VAL A 751 -51.02 16.82 13.66
N GLN A 752 -50.70 15.91 14.58
CA GLN A 752 -51.11 14.50 14.50
C GLN A 752 -52.62 14.38 14.35
N HIS A 753 -53.39 15.01 15.25
CA HIS A 753 -54.86 14.95 15.24
C HIS A 753 -55.49 15.52 13.95
N VAL A 754 -54.85 16.52 13.32
CA VAL A 754 -55.25 17.01 11.99
C VAL A 754 -54.97 15.97 10.91
N LEU A 755 -53.77 15.37 10.89
CA LEU A 755 -53.37 14.37 9.89
C LEU A 755 -54.19 13.08 9.99
N ASP A 756 -54.55 12.64 11.20
CA ASP A 756 -55.45 11.50 11.45
C ASP A 756 -56.80 11.69 10.71
N GLY A 757 -57.29 12.93 10.61
CA GLY A 757 -58.51 13.30 9.91
C GLY A 757 -58.40 13.45 8.38
N VAL A 758 -57.19 13.46 7.80
CA VAL A 758 -56.97 13.60 6.34
C VAL A 758 -57.20 12.28 5.58
N GLY A 759 -57.32 11.16 6.30
CA GLY A 759 -57.42 9.81 5.72
C GLY A 759 -56.10 9.33 5.10
N THR A 760 -56.12 8.20 4.38
CA THR A 760 -54.90 7.45 4.00
C THR A 760 -53.81 8.30 3.32
N ILE A 761 -52.74 8.59 4.04
CA ILE A 761 -51.53 9.24 3.53
C ILE A 761 -50.66 8.18 2.85
N ARG A 762 -50.64 8.18 1.51
CA ARG A 762 -49.92 7.18 0.70
C ARG A 762 -48.42 7.44 0.56
N LYS A 763 -47.96 8.68 0.71
CA LYS A 763 -46.54 9.04 0.56
C LYS A 763 -45.79 8.82 1.88
N PRO A 764 -44.59 8.21 1.87
CA PRO A 764 -43.73 8.10 3.05
C PRO A 764 -43.49 9.43 3.76
N VAL A 765 -43.75 9.46 5.06
CA VAL A 765 -43.36 10.53 5.97
C VAL A 765 -42.50 9.92 7.06
N LEU A 766 -41.25 10.35 7.16
CA LEU A 766 -40.27 9.88 8.14
C LEU A 766 -40.04 10.96 9.19
N ILE A 767 -39.74 10.54 10.43
CA ILE A 767 -39.31 11.44 11.50
C ILE A 767 -38.04 10.91 12.18
N THR A 768 -37.10 11.81 12.48
CA THR A 768 -35.85 11.48 13.16
C THR A 768 -35.41 12.61 14.09
N THR A 769 -34.77 12.23 15.19
CA THR A 769 -34.16 13.15 16.17
C THR A 769 -32.93 13.87 15.61
N LYS A 770 -32.30 13.32 14.57
CA LYS A 770 -31.15 13.91 13.84
C LYS A 770 -31.53 15.28 13.26
N SER A 771 -30.56 16.20 13.21
CA SER A 771 -30.76 17.54 12.65
C SER A 771 -30.84 17.55 11.13
N THR A 772 -31.34 18.64 10.55
CA THR A 772 -31.39 18.85 9.09
C THR A 772 -30.02 18.75 8.42
N TYR A 773 -28.94 19.17 9.09
CA TYR A 773 -27.59 19.07 8.55
C TYR A 773 -27.12 17.62 8.49
N GLU A 774 -27.25 16.89 9.60
CA GLU A 774 -26.89 15.46 9.66
C GLU A 774 -27.67 14.63 8.64
N VAL A 775 -29.00 14.83 8.56
CA VAL A 775 -29.85 14.13 7.59
C VAL A 775 -29.44 14.43 6.14
N THR A 776 -29.11 15.70 5.83
CA THR A 776 -28.68 16.07 4.48
C THR A 776 -27.30 15.47 4.15
N ALA A 777 -26.37 15.46 5.11
CA ALA A 777 -25.05 14.85 4.96
C ALA A 777 -25.15 13.33 4.75
N MET A 778 -25.91 12.62 5.59
CA MET A 778 -26.10 11.17 5.48
C MET A 778 -26.73 10.77 4.14
N ILE A 779 -27.73 11.52 3.65
CA ILE A 779 -28.32 11.28 2.32
C ILE A 779 -27.32 11.62 1.19
N SER A 780 -26.40 12.56 1.39
CA SER A 780 -25.34 12.88 0.43
C SER A 780 -24.28 11.77 0.34
N GLU A 781 -23.93 11.11 1.45
CA GLU A 781 -23.06 9.94 1.47
C GLU A 781 -23.76 8.71 0.86
N LEU A 782 -25.02 8.44 1.22
CA LEU A 782 -25.83 7.34 0.65
C LEU A 782 -25.89 7.39 -0.88
N ARG A 783 -25.88 8.58 -1.49
CA ARG A 783 -25.92 8.77 -2.96
C ARG A 783 -24.67 8.25 -3.69
N LYS A 784 -23.59 7.92 -2.98
CA LYS A 784 -22.30 7.56 -3.58
C LYS A 784 -22.17 6.07 -3.88
N LEU A 785 -22.99 5.20 -3.28
CA LEU A 785 -22.93 3.74 -3.42
C LEU A 785 -24.32 3.14 -3.64
N PRO A 786 -24.47 2.05 -4.41
CA PRO A 786 -25.71 1.29 -4.42
C PRO A 786 -25.96 0.68 -3.04
N HIS A 787 -27.03 1.09 -2.36
CA HIS A 787 -27.46 0.55 -1.07
C HIS A 787 -28.68 -0.38 -1.27
N PRO A 788 -28.49 -1.72 -1.39
CA PRO A 788 -29.59 -2.66 -1.55
C PRO A 788 -30.17 -3.14 -0.21
N LEU A 789 -31.25 -2.53 0.30
CA LEU A 789 -31.93 -3.11 1.47
C LEU A 789 -32.45 -4.52 1.16
N ALA A 790 -32.53 -5.38 2.19
CA ALA A 790 -33.02 -6.76 2.08
C ALA A 790 -34.40 -6.88 1.40
N ASN A 791 -35.29 -5.91 1.60
CA ASN A 791 -36.63 -5.87 0.98
C ASN A 791 -36.61 -5.32 -0.47
N GLY A 792 -35.44 -5.01 -1.02
CA GLY A 792 -35.23 -4.33 -2.30
C GLY A 792 -35.36 -5.25 -3.52
N TYR A 793 -36.37 -6.12 -3.56
CA TYR A 793 -36.56 -7.13 -4.62
C TYR A 793 -36.37 -6.56 -6.04
N ALA A 794 -36.90 -5.38 -6.35
CA ALA A 794 -36.77 -4.74 -7.67
C ALA A 794 -35.31 -4.38 -8.07
N LYS A 795 -34.42 -4.10 -7.10
CA LYS A 795 -32.98 -3.90 -7.37
C LYS A 795 -32.28 -5.23 -7.62
N LEU A 796 -32.62 -6.25 -6.82
CA LEU A 796 -32.07 -7.61 -6.98
C LEU A 796 -32.51 -8.23 -8.32
N GLU A 797 -33.80 -8.18 -8.65
CA GLU A 797 -34.38 -8.62 -9.92
C GLU A 797 -33.74 -7.91 -11.12
N THR A 798 -33.46 -6.60 -11.00
CA THR A 798 -32.72 -5.85 -12.04
C THR A 798 -31.28 -6.33 -12.17
N ALA A 799 -30.58 -6.56 -11.05
CA ALA A 799 -29.19 -7.03 -11.05
C ALA A 799 -29.08 -8.45 -11.63
N GLU A 800 -30.01 -9.33 -11.28
CA GLU A 800 -30.14 -10.70 -11.81
C GLU A 800 -30.43 -10.71 -13.31
N THR A 801 -31.43 -9.93 -13.76
CA THR A 801 -31.77 -9.81 -15.20
C THR A 801 -30.58 -9.32 -16.02
N LEU A 802 -29.78 -8.38 -15.48
CA LEU A 802 -28.58 -7.88 -16.15
C LEU A 802 -27.45 -8.90 -16.13
N LEU A 803 -27.21 -9.59 -15.02
CA LEU A 803 -26.16 -10.59 -14.91
C LEU A 803 -26.47 -11.83 -15.75
N GLU A 804 -27.68 -12.39 -15.69
CA GLU A 804 -28.07 -13.56 -16.49
C GLU A 804 -27.91 -13.32 -18.01
N LYS A 805 -28.15 -12.08 -18.45
CA LYS A 805 -28.01 -11.66 -19.85
C LYS A 805 -26.55 -11.44 -20.31
N HIS A 806 -25.63 -11.12 -19.39
CA HIS A 806 -24.28 -10.62 -19.72
C HIS A 806 -23.13 -11.36 -19.01
N LEU A 807 -23.42 -12.42 -18.25
CA LEU A 807 -22.46 -13.35 -17.67
C LEU A 807 -21.96 -14.33 -18.74
N ASP A 808 -20.65 -14.50 -18.84
CA ASP A 808 -20.04 -15.39 -19.82
C ASP A 808 -20.36 -16.88 -19.53
N VAL A 809 -20.63 -17.64 -20.59
CA VAL A 809 -20.99 -19.05 -20.52
C VAL A 809 -19.82 -19.89 -20.04
N ASP A 810 -18.60 -19.69 -20.57
CA ASP A 810 -17.42 -20.48 -20.18
C ASP A 810 -17.02 -20.19 -18.72
N PHE A 811 -17.20 -18.96 -18.25
CA PHE A 811 -17.03 -18.62 -16.83
C PHE A 811 -18.05 -19.34 -15.95
N ARG A 812 -19.33 -19.33 -16.34
CA ARG A 812 -20.40 -20.02 -15.60
C ARG A 812 -20.24 -21.53 -15.56
N GLU A 813 -19.73 -22.17 -16.62
CA GLU A 813 -19.37 -23.59 -16.57
C GLU A 813 -18.15 -23.83 -15.66
N ALA A 814 -17.14 -22.96 -15.68
CA ALA A 814 -15.94 -23.10 -14.84
C ALA A 814 -16.19 -22.97 -13.32
N MET A 815 -17.30 -22.33 -12.91
CA MET A 815 -17.79 -22.31 -11.51
C MET A 815 -18.29 -23.68 -11.01
N ILE A 816 -18.47 -24.67 -11.89
CA ILE A 816 -19.10 -25.97 -11.57
C ILE A 816 -18.09 -27.13 -11.64
N ILE A 817 -16.83 -26.85 -12.01
CA ILE A 817 -15.77 -27.87 -12.13
C ILE A 817 -15.01 -27.98 -10.82
N ASP A 818 -15.22 -29.09 -10.10
CA ASP A 818 -14.47 -29.48 -8.91
C ASP A 818 -12.99 -29.80 -9.24
N MET A 819 -12.10 -29.54 -8.28
CA MET A 819 -10.65 -29.62 -8.41
C MET A 819 -10.01 -30.02 -7.06
N PRO A 820 -9.36 -31.20 -6.94
CA PRO A 820 -8.69 -31.59 -5.71
C PRO A 820 -7.47 -30.71 -5.43
N VAL A 821 -7.34 -30.26 -4.17
CA VAL A 821 -6.18 -29.49 -3.71
C VAL A 821 -5.06 -30.45 -3.30
N GLU A 822 -4.12 -30.73 -4.22
CA GLU A 822 -3.03 -31.70 -3.99
C GLU A 822 -1.88 -31.19 -3.11
N ASP A 823 -1.53 -29.91 -3.18
CA ASP A 823 -0.34 -29.33 -2.55
C ASP A 823 -0.70 -28.51 -1.29
N ILE A 824 0.20 -28.48 -0.30
CA ILE A 824 -0.01 -27.80 0.99
C ILE A 824 0.75 -26.47 1.05
N SER A 825 0.01 -25.40 1.34
CA SER A 825 0.54 -24.07 1.66
C SER A 825 1.19 -24.02 3.05
N PRO A 826 2.20 -23.17 3.30
CA PRO A 826 2.85 -23.05 4.61
C PRO A 826 1.90 -22.72 5.76
N ILE A 827 0.84 -21.95 5.50
CA ILE A 827 -0.18 -21.58 6.50
C ILE A 827 -0.98 -22.81 6.91
N ILE A 828 -1.42 -23.66 5.95
CA ILE A 828 -2.08 -24.93 6.28
C ILE A 828 -1.11 -25.88 7.00
N LEU A 829 0.18 -25.90 6.65
CA LEU A 829 1.15 -26.73 7.37
C LEU A 829 1.30 -26.28 8.83
N LYS A 830 1.61 -25.00 9.09
CA LYS A 830 1.70 -24.46 10.46
C LYS A 830 0.42 -24.71 11.27
N HIS A 831 -0.75 -24.51 10.67
CA HIS A 831 -2.05 -24.80 11.30
C HIS A 831 -2.21 -26.29 11.66
N LYS A 832 -1.96 -27.22 10.72
CA LYS A 832 -1.99 -28.67 10.98
C LYS A 832 -1.03 -29.05 12.10
N MET A 833 0.19 -28.52 12.06
CA MET A 833 1.25 -28.78 13.04
C MET A 833 0.83 -28.32 14.44
N PHE A 834 0.44 -27.05 14.61
CA PHE A 834 0.03 -26.49 15.90
C PHE A 834 -1.23 -27.16 16.45
N THR A 835 -2.21 -27.46 15.59
CA THR A 835 -3.48 -28.11 15.99
C THR A 835 -3.28 -29.55 16.49
N ALA A 836 -2.38 -30.31 15.86
CA ALA A 836 -2.04 -31.66 16.34
C ALA A 836 -1.27 -31.62 17.66
N VAL A 837 -0.30 -30.71 17.79
CA VAL A 837 0.53 -30.56 19.01
C VAL A 837 -0.30 -30.08 20.21
N ARG A 838 -1.15 -29.05 20.04
CA ARG A 838 -2.08 -28.55 21.09
C ARG A 838 -2.99 -29.63 21.69
N LYS A 839 -3.42 -30.60 20.87
CA LYS A 839 -4.29 -31.71 21.32
C LYS A 839 -3.55 -32.76 22.15
N SER A 840 -2.22 -32.85 22.02
CA SER A 840 -1.43 -33.93 22.63
C SER A 840 -0.48 -33.47 23.74
N LYS A 841 -0.08 -32.19 23.78
CA LYS A 841 0.83 -31.60 24.78
C LYS A 841 2.04 -32.48 25.13
N GLN A 842 2.85 -32.77 24.12
CA GLN A 842 4.10 -33.53 24.32
C GLN A 842 5.07 -32.74 25.20
N ARG A 843 5.84 -33.44 26.05
CA ARG A 843 6.81 -32.83 26.94
C ARG A 843 8.15 -32.67 26.22
N ILE A 844 8.53 -31.43 25.94
CA ILE A 844 9.78 -31.12 25.23
C ILE A 844 10.82 -30.59 26.21
N VAL A 845 12.01 -31.21 26.23
CA VAL A 845 13.15 -30.74 27.03
C VAL A 845 14.08 -29.87 26.19
N LEU A 846 14.43 -28.71 26.76
CA LEU A 846 15.31 -27.69 26.21
C LEU A 846 16.56 -27.59 27.12
N PRO A 847 17.70 -28.20 26.74
CA PRO A 847 18.85 -28.33 27.64
C PRO A 847 19.67 -27.06 27.89
N GLU A 848 19.52 -26.03 27.05
CA GLU A 848 20.30 -24.79 27.06
C GLU A 848 19.49 -23.65 27.73
N GLY A 849 19.03 -23.89 28.96
CA GLY A 849 18.18 -22.94 29.71
C GLY A 849 18.90 -21.66 30.17
N ASP A 850 20.21 -21.57 29.95
CA ASP A 850 21.05 -20.39 30.13
C ASP A 850 21.06 -19.44 28.90
N ASP A 851 20.48 -19.84 27.77
CA ASP A 851 20.33 -18.97 26.60
C ASP A 851 18.98 -18.23 26.59
N THR A 852 19.04 -16.90 26.50
CA THR A 852 17.86 -16.01 26.48
C THR A 852 16.85 -16.42 25.39
N ARG A 853 17.30 -16.90 24.22
CA ARG A 853 16.41 -17.31 23.11
C ARG A 853 15.59 -18.55 23.47
N ILE A 854 16.20 -19.49 24.19
CA ILE A 854 15.56 -20.71 24.68
C ILE A 854 14.52 -20.38 25.75
N VAL A 855 14.84 -19.45 26.67
CA VAL A 855 13.90 -18.99 27.70
C VAL A 855 12.70 -18.23 27.09
N VAL A 856 12.93 -17.36 26.11
CA VAL A 856 11.85 -16.66 25.38
C VAL A 856 10.98 -17.66 24.60
N ALA A 857 11.59 -18.61 23.87
CA ALA A 857 10.85 -19.64 23.13
C ALA A 857 10.04 -20.57 24.05
N ALA A 858 10.53 -20.87 25.25
CA ALA A 858 9.79 -21.64 26.25
C ALA A 858 8.50 -20.92 26.67
N GLY A 859 8.56 -19.63 26.99
CA GLY A 859 7.38 -18.82 27.30
C GLY A 859 6.40 -18.70 26.12
N GLU A 860 6.90 -18.64 24.89
CA GLU A 860 6.07 -18.65 23.68
C GLU A 860 5.35 -20.00 23.46
N LEU A 861 6.04 -21.13 23.66
CA LEU A 861 5.44 -22.47 23.60
C LEU A 861 4.35 -22.66 24.67
N ILE A 862 4.60 -22.18 25.89
CA ILE A 862 3.66 -22.25 27.02
C ILE A 862 2.44 -21.36 26.79
N SER A 863 2.65 -20.09 26.45
CA SER A 863 1.55 -19.12 26.25
C SER A 863 0.66 -19.45 25.05
N ARG A 864 1.23 -20.03 23.97
CA ARG A 864 0.46 -20.58 22.83
C ARG A 864 -0.18 -21.95 23.14
N GLY A 865 0.09 -22.55 24.30
CA GLY A 865 -0.47 -23.84 24.75
C GLY A 865 -0.01 -25.05 23.92
N LEU A 866 1.18 -24.97 23.31
CA LEU A 866 1.68 -25.96 22.35
C LEU A 866 2.23 -27.21 23.03
N CYS A 867 3.28 -27.04 23.84
CA CYS A 867 4.03 -28.14 24.47
C CYS A 867 4.17 -27.88 25.98
N ASP A 868 4.29 -28.96 26.76
CA ASP A 868 4.74 -28.84 28.15
C ASP A 868 6.27 -28.76 28.13
N VAL A 869 6.86 -27.67 28.65
CA VAL A 869 8.29 -27.37 28.47
C VAL A 869 9.10 -27.70 29.72
N THR A 870 10.22 -28.40 29.55
CA THR A 870 11.25 -28.58 30.58
C THR A 870 12.51 -27.81 30.20
N LEU A 871 13.00 -26.94 31.09
CA LEU A 871 14.27 -26.22 30.96
C LEU A 871 15.31 -26.86 31.87
N ILE A 872 16.51 -27.13 31.36
CA ILE A 872 17.65 -27.57 32.19
C ILE A 872 18.51 -26.35 32.53
N GLY A 873 18.75 -26.12 33.82
CA GLY A 873 19.53 -24.97 34.32
C GLY A 873 19.27 -24.65 35.80
N GLU A 874 20.04 -23.71 36.35
CA GLU A 874 19.79 -23.21 37.72
C GLU A 874 18.53 -22.34 37.74
N GLU A 875 17.55 -22.70 38.58
CA GLU A 875 16.24 -22.03 38.68
C GLU A 875 16.33 -20.49 38.80
N LYS A 876 17.28 -19.98 39.58
CA LYS A 876 17.49 -18.53 39.76
C LYS A 876 17.96 -17.85 38.48
N SER A 877 18.93 -18.44 37.79
CA SER A 877 19.50 -17.89 36.57
C SER A 877 18.49 -17.95 35.42
N VAL A 878 17.73 -19.04 35.29
CA VAL A 878 16.64 -19.16 34.31
C VAL A 878 15.54 -18.11 34.55
N LYS A 879 15.12 -17.89 35.80
CA LYS A 879 14.10 -16.88 36.14
C LYS A 879 14.59 -15.45 35.93
N ALA A 880 15.84 -15.14 36.29
CA ALA A 880 16.43 -13.82 36.03
C ALA A 880 16.51 -13.50 34.52
N LEU A 881 16.83 -14.50 33.68
CA LEU A 881 16.77 -14.36 32.22
C LEU A 881 15.35 -14.05 31.75
N ALA A 882 14.33 -14.78 32.23
CA ALA A 882 12.93 -14.56 31.87
C ALA A 882 12.42 -13.16 32.27
N GLU A 883 12.73 -12.69 33.48
CA GLU A 883 12.43 -11.34 33.95
C GLU A 883 13.09 -10.26 33.06
N SER A 884 14.37 -10.46 32.71
CA SER A 884 15.14 -9.53 31.86
C SER A 884 14.63 -9.46 30.41
N ALA A 885 14.03 -10.55 29.91
CA ALA A 885 13.41 -10.63 28.60
C ALA A 885 11.92 -10.26 28.60
N HIS A 886 11.34 -10.00 29.77
CA HIS A 886 9.91 -9.71 29.99
C HIS A 886 8.96 -10.84 29.54
N VAL A 887 9.36 -12.11 29.76
CA VAL A 887 8.59 -13.30 29.39
C VAL A 887 8.13 -14.09 30.62
N CYS A 888 6.86 -14.47 30.65
CA CYS A 888 6.31 -15.39 31.66
C CYS A 888 6.67 -16.85 31.30
N ILE A 889 7.22 -17.58 32.27
CA ILE A 889 7.57 -19.01 32.15
C ILE A 889 6.96 -19.86 33.28
N ASP A 890 5.88 -19.41 33.92
CA ASP A 890 5.32 -20.04 35.13
C ASP A 890 4.75 -21.46 34.90
N GLY A 891 4.59 -21.87 33.63
CA GLY A 891 4.26 -23.25 33.24
C GLY A 891 5.48 -24.14 32.92
N ALA A 892 6.71 -23.64 33.03
CA ALA A 892 7.92 -24.40 32.71
C ALA A 892 8.39 -25.25 33.90
N THR A 893 8.74 -26.51 33.65
CA THR A 893 9.47 -27.32 34.63
C THR A 893 10.96 -27.00 34.54
N ILE A 894 11.55 -26.38 35.57
CA ILE A 894 13.00 -26.09 35.59
C ILE A 894 13.72 -27.15 36.41
N ILE A 895 14.82 -27.69 35.89
CA ILE A 895 15.60 -28.77 36.53
C ILE A 895 17.09 -28.42 36.55
N ASP A 896 17.68 -28.34 37.75
CA ASP A 896 19.13 -28.22 37.94
C ASP A 896 19.76 -29.62 38.13
N PRO A 897 20.60 -30.11 37.20
CA PRO A 897 21.32 -31.38 37.33
C PRO A 897 22.19 -31.45 38.60
N ASN A 898 22.69 -30.32 39.11
CA ASN A 898 23.53 -30.28 40.31
C ASN A 898 22.77 -30.61 41.58
N LEU A 899 21.47 -30.27 41.66
CA LEU A 899 20.62 -30.62 42.80
C LEU A 899 20.18 -32.09 42.71
N VAL A 900 19.69 -32.51 41.54
CA VAL A 900 19.24 -33.89 41.29
C VAL A 900 20.35 -34.92 41.49
N LEU A 901 21.58 -34.62 41.07
CA LEU A 901 22.75 -35.50 41.19
C LEU A 901 23.55 -35.29 42.50
N LYS A 902 22.90 -34.73 43.53
CA LYS A 902 23.47 -34.45 44.86
C LYS A 902 22.52 -34.84 46.00
N ASP A 903 21.20 -34.78 45.78
CA ASP A 903 20.22 -35.23 46.76
C ASP A 903 19.84 -36.70 46.54
N SER A 904 20.30 -37.59 47.44
CA SER A 904 19.98 -39.02 47.42
C SER A 904 18.51 -39.35 47.72
N ARG A 905 17.66 -38.33 47.94
CA ARG A 905 16.20 -38.49 48.03
C ARG A 905 15.51 -38.50 46.66
N THR A 906 16.14 -37.98 45.60
CA THR A 906 15.62 -38.06 44.22
C THR A 906 16.02 -39.37 43.54
N SER A 907 15.26 -40.43 43.79
CA SER A 907 15.52 -41.81 43.31
C SER A 907 15.70 -41.98 41.80
N TRP A 908 15.30 -40.99 40.99
CA TRP A 908 15.44 -41.01 39.53
C TRP A 908 16.79 -40.47 39.04
N GLY A 909 17.47 -39.62 39.82
CA GLY A 909 18.77 -39.05 39.46
C GLY A 909 19.87 -40.11 39.44
N ASP A 910 19.95 -40.92 40.50
CA ASP A 910 20.87 -42.05 40.58
C ASP A 910 20.52 -43.14 39.55
N ALA A 911 19.22 -43.37 39.28
CA ALA A 911 18.79 -44.29 38.22
C ALA A 911 19.25 -43.86 36.82
N MET A 912 19.39 -42.56 36.53
CA MET A 912 19.98 -42.06 35.28
C MET A 912 21.50 -42.32 35.23
N VAL A 913 22.20 -42.23 36.36
CA VAL A 913 23.63 -42.56 36.46
C VAL A 913 23.87 -44.05 36.21
N ASP A 914 23.11 -44.92 36.88
CA ASP A 914 23.19 -46.37 36.74
C ASP A 914 22.85 -46.82 35.31
N GLU A 915 21.80 -46.24 34.71
CA GLU A 915 21.37 -46.59 33.35
C GLU A 915 22.36 -46.08 32.26
N LEU A 916 22.97 -44.90 32.46
CA LEU A 916 24.06 -44.42 31.59
C LEU A 916 25.32 -45.29 31.73
N TYR A 917 25.65 -45.71 32.95
CA TYR A 917 26.73 -46.67 33.21
C TYR A 917 26.45 -48.01 32.51
N GLU A 918 25.29 -48.63 32.70
CA GLU A 918 24.95 -49.92 32.09
C GLU A 918 25.01 -49.88 30.56
N LYS A 919 24.47 -48.83 29.92
CA LYS A 919 24.55 -48.66 28.46
C LYS A 919 25.98 -48.45 27.95
N ARG A 920 26.93 -47.99 28.78
CA ARG A 920 28.30 -47.61 28.34
C ARG A 920 29.48 -48.27 29.07
N LYS A 921 29.27 -49.18 30.03
CA LYS A 921 30.35 -49.88 30.76
C LYS A 921 31.33 -50.61 29.82
N HIS A 922 30.81 -51.18 28.72
CA HIS A 922 31.59 -51.82 27.65
C HIS A 922 32.50 -50.84 26.84
N LYS A 923 32.48 -49.53 27.14
CA LYS A 923 33.37 -48.49 26.62
C LYS A 923 34.16 -47.77 27.73
N GLY A 924 34.32 -48.39 28.90
CA GLY A 924 35.09 -47.83 30.01
C GLY A 924 34.38 -46.71 30.77
N MET A 925 33.05 -46.74 30.85
CA MET A 925 32.29 -45.86 31.74
C MET A 925 32.38 -46.36 33.20
N THR A 926 32.55 -45.45 34.16
CA THR A 926 32.37 -45.70 35.60
C THR A 926 31.16 -44.92 36.11
N LEU A 927 30.61 -45.30 37.27
CA LEU A 927 29.47 -44.58 37.89
C LEU A 927 29.83 -43.12 38.20
N GLU A 928 31.06 -42.85 38.65
CA GLU A 928 31.54 -41.49 38.92
C GLU A 928 31.57 -40.66 37.64
N LYS A 929 32.11 -41.22 36.54
CA LYS A 929 32.18 -40.57 35.24
C LYS A 929 30.81 -40.38 34.58
N ALA A 930 29.87 -41.31 34.81
CA ALA A 930 28.48 -41.14 34.39
C ALA A 930 27.80 -39.98 35.14
N ARG A 931 28.00 -39.88 36.47
CA ARG A 931 27.49 -38.76 37.29
C ARG A 931 28.18 -37.43 36.98
N GLU A 932 29.45 -37.45 36.58
CA GLU A 932 30.17 -36.27 36.09
C GLU A 932 29.57 -35.77 34.76
N ILE A 933 29.46 -36.64 33.75
CA ILE A 933 28.90 -36.30 32.43
C ILE A 933 27.48 -35.74 32.54
N LEU A 934 26.61 -36.38 33.33
CA LEU A 934 25.23 -35.91 33.55
C LEU A 934 25.15 -34.57 34.29
N ARG A 935 26.20 -34.16 35.00
CA ARG A 935 26.28 -32.85 35.67
C ARG A 935 26.86 -31.76 34.75
N SER A 936 27.79 -32.12 33.87
CA SER A 936 28.52 -31.17 33.01
C SER A 936 27.91 -30.96 31.62
N ASP A 937 27.11 -31.89 31.12
CA ASP A 937 26.58 -31.87 29.75
C ASP A 937 25.03 -32.00 29.76
N PRO A 938 24.30 -30.88 29.64
CA PRO A 938 22.83 -30.88 29.64
C PRO A 938 22.21 -31.74 28.54
N ALA A 939 22.88 -31.93 27.39
CA ALA A 939 22.35 -32.76 26.30
C ALA A 939 22.41 -34.26 26.66
N TYR A 940 23.40 -34.72 27.45
CA TYR A 940 23.33 -36.06 28.06
C TYR A 940 22.20 -36.17 29.08
N PHE A 941 21.97 -35.13 29.90
CA PHE A 941 20.90 -35.15 30.90
C PHE A 941 19.51 -35.23 30.24
N GLY A 942 19.23 -34.36 29.25
CA GLY A 942 17.99 -34.39 28.47
C GLY A 942 17.78 -35.69 27.69
N THR A 943 18.85 -36.24 27.09
CA THR A 943 18.81 -37.57 26.43
C THR A 943 18.42 -38.68 27.41
N MET A 944 18.97 -38.65 28.63
CA MET A 944 18.61 -39.61 29.66
C MET A 944 17.18 -39.40 30.19
N MET A 945 16.70 -38.16 30.29
CA MET A 945 15.29 -37.88 30.61
C MET A 945 14.32 -38.48 29.59
N MET A 946 14.65 -38.43 28.29
CA MET A 946 13.83 -39.07 27.24
C MET A 946 13.81 -40.59 27.37
N ILE A 947 14.98 -41.21 27.56
CA ILE A 947 15.10 -42.66 27.77
C ILE A 947 14.31 -43.11 29.02
N ARG A 948 14.24 -42.26 30.04
CA ARG A 948 13.45 -42.45 31.27
C ARG A 948 11.94 -42.17 31.13
N GLY A 949 11.46 -41.75 29.96
CA GLY A 949 10.05 -41.39 29.73
C GLY A 949 9.60 -40.08 30.41
N MET A 950 10.56 -39.24 30.84
CA MET A 950 10.29 -37.96 31.51
C MET A 950 10.06 -36.81 30.52
N ALA A 951 10.65 -36.91 29.33
CA ALA A 951 10.40 -36.04 28.18
C ALA A 951 10.11 -36.90 26.95
N ASP A 952 9.28 -36.40 26.03
CA ASP A 952 8.86 -37.10 24.82
C ASP A 952 9.72 -36.70 23.61
N GLY A 953 10.42 -35.56 23.69
CA GLY A 953 11.38 -35.07 22.69
C GLY A 953 12.37 -34.03 23.24
N MET A 954 13.46 -33.79 22.52
CA MET A 954 14.50 -32.81 22.89
C MET A 954 14.90 -31.90 21.72
N VAL A 955 15.13 -30.62 22.01
CA VAL A 955 15.70 -29.64 21.08
C VAL A 955 16.88 -28.92 21.75
N SER A 956 18.02 -28.85 21.07
CA SER A 956 19.29 -28.32 21.60
C SER A 956 20.21 -27.90 20.45
N GLY A 957 21.25 -27.10 20.71
CA GLY A 957 22.27 -26.68 19.72
C GLY A 957 22.40 -25.16 19.54
N ALA A 958 21.61 -24.36 20.26
CA ALA A 958 21.65 -22.90 20.19
C ALA A 958 23.01 -22.33 20.65
N CYS A 959 23.67 -23.01 21.60
CA CYS A 959 25.00 -22.66 22.09
C CYS A 959 26.09 -23.61 21.56
N HIS A 960 25.75 -24.89 21.42
CA HIS A 960 26.71 -25.97 21.15
C HIS A 960 26.98 -26.21 19.65
N SER A 961 27.41 -27.42 19.28
CA SER A 961 27.58 -27.85 17.89
C SER A 961 26.80 -29.13 17.67
N THR A 962 26.31 -29.36 16.45
CA THR A 962 25.61 -30.58 16.03
C THR A 962 26.34 -31.86 16.48
N ALA A 963 27.67 -31.86 16.41
CA ALA A 963 28.52 -32.98 16.83
C ALA A 963 28.65 -33.16 18.36
N ASN A 964 28.27 -32.15 19.16
CA ASN A 964 27.99 -32.28 20.60
C ASN A 964 26.53 -32.67 20.81
N THR A 965 25.55 -31.93 20.26
CA THR A 965 24.10 -32.16 20.42
C THR A 965 23.68 -33.59 20.12
N MET A 966 24.11 -34.12 18.96
CA MET A 966 23.68 -35.44 18.47
C MET A 966 24.47 -36.59 19.09
N ARG A 967 25.61 -36.33 19.76
CA ARG A 967 26.48 -37.36 20.32
C ARG A 967 25.78 -38.19 21.42
N PRO A 968 25.10 -37.60 22.42
CA PRO A 968 24.28 -38.36 23.37
C PRO A 968 23.23 -39.24 22.68
N ALA A 969 22.45 -38.68 21.75
CA ALA A 969 21.39 -39.40 21.06
C ALA A 969 21.91 -40.60 20.25
N LEU A 970 22.96 -40.39 19.43
CA LEU A 970 23.62 -41.45 18.67
C LEU A 970 24.21 -42.55 19.56
N GLN A 971 24.70 -42.21 20.76
CA GLN A 971 25.29 -43.17 21.68
C GLN A 971 24.28 -43.96 22.51
N LEU A 972 23.12 -43.38 22.83
CA LEU A 972 22.19 -43.90 23.84
C LEU A 972 20.82 -44.28 23.26
N ILE A 973 20.23 -43.43 22.41
CA ILE A 973 18.95 -43.67 21.71
C ILE A 973 19.18 -44.56 20.49
N LYS A 974 20.22 -44.27 19.69
CA LYS A 974 20.63 -44.97 18.46
C LYS A 974 19.58 -44.90 17.33
N THR A 975 19.92 -45.48 16.17
CA THR A 975 19.00 -45.57 15.03
C THR A 975 17.82 -46.48 15.29
N ALA A 976 16.70 -46.17 14.65
CA ALA A 976 15.49 -46.97 14.59
C ALA A 976 15.68 -48.23 13.73
N PRO A 977 14.88 -49.29 13.94
CA PRO A 977 14.89 -50.48 13.08
C PRO A 977 14.68 -50.09 11.62
N GLY A 978 15.49 -50.67 10.71
CA GLY A 978 15.42 -50.39 9.28
C GLY A 978 16.31 -49.25 8.78
N PHE A 979 16.92 -48.43 9.65
CA PHE A 979 17.80 -47.33 9.24
C PHE A 979 19.27 -47.55 9.66
N SER A 980 20.18 -47.47 8.69
CA SER A 980 21.62 -47.67 8.91
C SER A 980 22.34 -46.41 9.43
N LEU A 981 21.73 -45.23 9.29
CA LEU A 981 22.27 -43.93 9.74
C LEU A 981 21.17 -43.02 10.33
N VAL A 982 21.58 -41.82 10.79
CA VAL A 982 20.69 -40.71 11.15
C VAL A 982 20.82 -39.63 10.07
N SER A 983 19.70 -39.23 9.48
CA SER A 983 19.65 -38.21 8.43
C SER A 983 18.91 -36.95 8.91
N SER A 984 18.90 -35.92 8.07
CA SER A 984 18.31 -34.61 8.38
C SER A 984 17.52 -34.07 7.19
N VAL A 985 16.35 -33.49 7.44
CA VAL A 985 15.59 -32.68 6.46
C VAL A 985 15.37 -31.25 6.94
N PHE A 986 15.17 -30.34 5.99
CA PHE A 986 14.59 -29.01 6.22
C PHE A 986 13.24 -28.91 5.49
N PHE A 987 12.24 -28.36 6.17
CA PHE A 987 11.00 -27.91 5.51
C PHE A 987 11.21 -26.49 4.99
N MET A 988 11.39 -26.35 3.68
CA MET A 988 11.53 -25.08 2.99
C MET A 988 10.15 -24.48 2.77
N LEU A 989 9.80 -23.44 3.54
CA LEU A 989 8.50 -22.78 3.51
C LEU A 989 8.49 -21.69 2.43
N LEU A 990 8.43 -22.10 1.15
CA LEU A 990 8.27 -21.18 0.02
C LEU A 990 6.84 -20.62 -0.01
N ARG A 991 6.62 -19.50 -0.72
CA ARG A 991 5.36 -18.71 -0.61
C ARG A 991 4.09 -19.53 -0.89
N ASP A 992 4.16 -20.40 -1.89
CA ASP A 992 3.08 -21.21 -2.42
C ASP A 992 3.09 -22.65 -1.87
N LYS A 993 4.28 -23.23 -1.69
CA LYS A 993 4.48 -24.66 -1.40
C LYS A 993 5.55 -24.92 -0.35
N VAL A 994 5.41 -26.06 0.34
CA VAL A 994 6.44 -26.60 1.23
C VAL A 994 7.21 -27.72 0.53
N TYR A 995 8.54 -27.58 0.46
CA TYR A 995 9.44 -28.62 -0.02
C TYR A 995 10.23 -29.24 1.15
N VAL A 996 10.53 -30.54 1.07
CA VAL A 996 11.36 -31.26 2.05
C VAL A 996 12.75 -31.50 1.45
N TYR A 997 13.77 -30.80 1.94
CA TYR A 997 15.15 -30.92 1.45
C TYR A 997 15.95 -31.87 2.34
N GLY A 998 16.43 -32.99 1.80
CA GLY A 998 17.10 -34.08 2.53
C GLY A 998 18.63 -34.09 2.42
N ASP A 999 19.26 -34.51 3.52
CA ASP A 999 20.71 -34.62 3.77
C ASP A 999 21.52 -33.31 3.78
N CYS A 1000 20.86 -32.24 4.25
CA CYS A 1000 21.46 -30.90 4.28
C CYS A 1000 22.37 -30.61 5.51
N ALA A 1001 22.50 -31.50 6.51
CA ALA A 1001 23.22 -31.19 7.76
C ALA A 1001 24.18 -32.25 8.32
N ILE A 1002 24.04 -33.55 8.01
CA ILE A 1002 24.81 -34.62 8.69
C ILE A 1002 25.81 -35.35 7.78
N ASN A 1003 25.38 -35.98 6.69
CA ASN A 1003 26.20 -37.01 6.04
C ASN A 1003 27.05 -36.43 4.91
N VAL A 1004 28.38 -36.42 5.11
CA VAL A 1004 29.32 -35.71 4.23
C VAL A 1004 29.27 -36.21 2.77
N ASP A 1005 29.28 -37.54 2.59
CA ASP A 1005 29.15 -38.23 1.30
C ASP A 1005 28.53 -39.63 1.54
N PRO A 1006 27.19 -39.78 1.47
CA PRO A 1006 26.52 -41.06 1.72
C PRO A 1006 26.72 -42.06 0.57
N THR A 1007 26.80 -43.36 0.86
CA THR A 1007 26.76 -44.41 -0.19
C THR A 1007 25.39 -44.48 -0.87
N ALA A 1008 25.25 -45.26 -1.94
CA ALA A 1008 23.97 -45.42 -2.64
C ALA A 1008 22.87 -46.04 -1.74
N GLU A 1009 23.24 -46.97 -0.86
CA GLU A 1009 22.38 -47.60 0.12
C GLU A 1009 21.94 -46.59 1.19
N GLN A 1010 22.89 -45.80 1.69
CA GLN A 1010 22.62 -44.74 2.67
C GLN A 1010 21.73 -43.63 2.09
N LEU A 1011 21.93 -43.29 0.82
CA LEU A 1011 21.11 -42.30 0.11
C LEU A 1011 19.68 -42.82 -0.14
N ALA A 1012 19.49 -44.14 -0.29
CA ALA A 1012 18.18 -44.77 -0.30
C ALA A 1012 17.50 -44.74 1.08
N ASP A 1013 18.22 -45.07 2.18
CA ASP A 1013 17.71 -44.93 3.56
C ASP A 1013 17.22 -43.50 3.83
N ILE A 1014 18.00 -42.47 3.43
CA ILE A 1014 17.66 -41.05 3.54
C ILE A 1014 16.35 -40.73 2.79
N ALA A 1015 16.17 -41.27 1.59
CA ALA A 1015 14.97 -41.06 0.79
C ALA A 1015 13.73 -41.64 1.49
N ILE A 1016 13.80 -42.87 2.01
CA ILE A 1016 12.69 -43.51 2.74
C ILE A 1016 12.38 -42.79 4.05
N ALA A 1017 13.40 -42.36 4.80
CA ALA A 1017 13.22 -41.52 5.99
C ALA A 1017 12.47 -40.21 5.67
N SER A 1018 12.76 -39.63 4.50
CA SER A 1018 12.16 -38.38 4.03
C SER A 1018 10.73 -38.56 3.51
N VAL A 1019 10.40 -39.70 2.89
CA VAL A 1019 9.01 -40.10 2.59
C VAL A 1019 8.17 -40.17 3.87
N GLN A 1020 8.66 -40.89 4.88
CA GLN A 1020 7.98 -41.03 6.17
C GLN A 1020 7.79 -39.67 6.85
N THR A 1021 8.83 -38.83 6.82
CA THR A 1021 8.79 -37.49 7.41
C THR A 1021 7.82 -36.55 6.67
N ALA A 1022 7.81 -36.56 5.33
CA ALA A 1022 6.85 -35.78 4.54
C ALA A 1022 5.41 -36.18 4.86
N ARG A 1023 5.12 -37.50 4.85
CA ARG A 1023 3.79 -38.06 5.14
C ARG A 1023 3.33 -37.76 6.58
N ALA A 1024 4.22 -37.83 7.56
CA ALA A 1024 3.94 -37.48 8.96
C ALA A 1024 3.51 -36.01 9.14
N PHE A 1025 4.04 -35.11 8.30
CA PHE A 1025 3.67 -33.69 8.26
C PHE A 1025 2.53 -33.41 7.24
N GLY A 1026 1.92 -34.46 6.69
CA GLY A 1026 0.78 -34.40 5.77
C GLY A 1026 1.13 -34.03 4.32
N ILE A 1027 2.41 -33.90 3.97
CA ILE A 1027 2.88 -33.61 2.62
C ILE A 1027 2.85 -34.91 1.79
N VAL A 1028 2.24 -34.87 0.60
CA VAL A 1028 2.24 -36.00 -0.35
C VAL A 1028 3.65 -36.20 -0.89
N PRO A 1029 4.32 -37.34 -0.66
CA PRO A 1029 5.72 -37.53 -1.04
C PRO A 1029 5.87 -37.79 -2.55
N ARG A 1030 6.66 -36.93 -3.21
CA ARG A 1030 7.10 -37.05 -4.60
C ARG A 1030 8.60 -36.77 -4.60
N VAL A 1031 9.41 -37.82 -4.67
CA VAL A 1031 10.83 -37.80 -4.29
C VAL A 1031 11.73 -37.68 -5.51
N ALA A 1032 12.43 -36.56 -5.62
CA ALA A 1032 13.49 -36.33 -6.59
C ALA A 1032 14.86 -36.65 -5.95
N MET A 1033 15.54 -37.67 -6.49
CA MET A 1033 16.91 -38.03 -6.15
C MET A 1033 17.86 -37.18 -7.01
N LEU A 1034 18.41 -36.11 -6.42
CA LEU A 1034 19.03 -35.04 -7.17
C LEU A 1034 20.41 -35.41 -7.73
N SER A 1035 20.67 -34.96 -8.96
CA SER A 1035 21.98 -35.05 -9.62
C SER A 1035 22.20 -33.86 -10.56
N TYR A 1036 23.44 -33.64 -10.99
CA TYR A 1036 23.76 -32.62 -12.00
C TYR A 1036 23.34 -33.02 -13.42
N ALA A 1037 22.87 -34.26 -13.62
CA ALA A 1037 22.33 -34.79 -14.87
C ALA A 1037 20.94 -35.39 -14.65
N SER A 1038 20.11 -35.41 -15.70
CA SER A 1038 18.79 -36.06 -15.70
C SER A 1038 18.80 -37.27 -16.65
N GLY A 1039 18.23 -38.40 -16.22
CA GLY A 1039 18.04 -39.59 -17.07
C GLY A 1039 19.31 -40.37 -17.44
N ASP A 1040 19.15 -41.33 -18.34
CA ASP A 1040 20.12 -42.44 -18.52
C ASP A 1040 21.28 -42.18 -19.49
N SER A 1041 21.25 -41.08 -20.25
CA SER A 1041 22.26 -40.79 -21.28
C SER A 1041 23.64 -40.38 -20.74
N ASN A 1042 23.76 -40.17 -19.42
CA ASN A 1042 24.97 -39.68 -18.78
C ASN A 1042 25.52 -40.72 -17.77
N GLN A 1043 26.83 -40.93 -17.80
CA GLN A 1043 27.56 -41.87 -16.94
C GLN A 1043 28.63 -41.12 -16.13
N GLY A 1044 28.97 -41.64 -14.95
CA GLY A 1044 30.02 -41.10 -14.09
C GLY A 1044 29.71 -41.32 -12.61
N PRO A 1045 30.72 -41.52 -11.74
CA PRO A 1045 30.52 -42.12 -10.42
C PRO A 1045 29.44 -41.47 -9.53
N MET A 1046 29.29 -40.15 -9.59
CA MET A 1046 28.27 -39.42 -8.84
C MET A 1046 26.84 -39.62 -9.39
N ILE A 1047 26.68 -39.71 -10.72
CA ILE A 1047 25.40 -40.02 -11.36
C ILE A 1047 25.03 -41.48 -11.07
N ASP A 1048 26.02 -42.37 -11.18
CA ASP A 1048 25.83 -43.81 -11.00
C ASP A 1048 25.48 -44.14 -9.54
N LYS A 1049 26.07 -43.44 -8.56
CA LYS A 1049 25.67 -43.47 -7.13
C LYS A 1049 24.18 -43.13 -6.94
N VAL A 1050 23.71 -42.04 -7.57
CA VAL A 1050 22.31 -41.59 -7.46
C VAL A 1050 21.35 -42.54 -8.20
N ARG A 1051 21.76 -43.13 -9.34
CA ARG A 1051 20.97 -44.14 -10.05
C ARG A 1051 20.79 -45.41 -9.20
N GLN A 1052 21.88 -45.94 -8.63
CA GLN A 1052 21.85 -47.08 -7.71
C GLN A 1052 20.99 -46.79 -6.48
N ALA A 1053 21.09 -45.59 -5.89
CA ALA A 1053 20.24 -45.17 -4.76
C ALA A 1053 18.75 -45.12 -5.13
N THR A 1054 18.42 -44.60 -6.32
CA THR A 1054 17.04 -44.52 -6.82
C THR A 1054 16.45 -45.92 -7.03
N GLU A 1055 17.24 -46.84 -7.62
CA GLU A 1055 16.84 -48.23 -7.78
C GLU A 1055 16.63 -48.95 -6.44
N LEU A 1056 17.50 -48.72 -5.46
CA LEU A 1056 17.37 -49.31 -4.12
C LEU A 1056 16.14 -48.75 -3.40
N ALA A 1057 15.91 -47.44 -3.43
CA ALA A 1057 14.74 -46.81 -2.82
C ALA A 1057 13.42 -47.33 -3.43
N ARG A 1058 13.36 -47.47 -4.77
CA ARG A 1058 12.21 -48.09 -5.48
C ARG A 1058 12.01 -49.57 -5.11
N LYS A 1059 13.06 -50.32 -4.77
CA LYS A 1059 12.97 -51.71 -4.30
C LYS A 1059 12.52 -51.80 -2.83
N LEU A 1060 12.85 -50.80 -2.01
CA LEU A 1060 12.45 -50.72 -0.60
C LEU A 1060 11.02 -50.20 -0.41
N ALA A 1061 10.53 -49.32 -1.28
CA ALA A 1061 9.19 -48.75 -1.24
C ALA A 1061 8.59 -48.63 -2.65
N PRO A 1062 8.03 -49.72 -3.21
CA PRO A 1062 7.59 -49.77 -4.61
C PRO A 1062 6.33 -48.93 -4.92
N ASP A 1063 5.52 -48.62 -3.90
CA ASP A 1063 4.31 -47.80 -4.03
C ASP A 1063 4.61 -46.28 -3.98
N GLU A 1064 5.85 -45.87 -3.69
CA GLU A 1064 6.22 -44.48 -3.51
C GLU A 1064 6.70 -43.82 -4.82
N LEU A 1065 6.32 -42.57 -5.03
CA LEU A 1065 6.67 -41.80 -6.23
C LEU A 1065 8.12 -41.29 -6.12
N ILE A 1066 9.09 -42.13 -6.49
CA ILE A 1066 10.54 -41.85 -6.45
C ILE A 1066 11.12 -41.78 -7.87
N GLU A 1067 11.91 -40.75 -8.17
CA GLU A 1067 12.52 -40.52 -9.50
C GLU A 1067 13.97 -40.02 -9.40
N GLY A 1068 14.82 -40.48 -10.30
CA GLY A 1068 16.19 -40.00 -10.44
C GLY A 1068 17.10 -40.93 -11.26
N PRO A 1069 18.34 -40.50 -11.59
CA PRO A 1069 18.90 -39.17 -11.33
C PRO A 1069 18.16 -38.06 -12.08
N ILE A 1070 17.86 -36.95 -11.40
CA ILE A 1070 17.11 -35.81 -11.93
C ILE A 1070 17.72 -34.49 -11.47
N GLN A 1071 17.76 -33.49 -12.36
CA GLN A 1071 18.19 -32.12 -12.01
C GLN A 1071 17.08 -31.38 -11.25
N PHE A 1072 17.47 -30.47 -10.34
CA PHE A 1072 16.53 -29.73 -9.50
C PHE A 1072 15.48 -28.94 -10.30
N ASP A 1073 15.87 -28.30 -11.40
CA ASP A 1073 14.94 -27.57 -12.28
C ASP A 1073 13.90 -28.51 -12.93
N ALA A 1074 14.33 -29.69 -13.39
CA ALA A 1074 13.45 -30.73 -13.92
C ALA A 1074 12.55 -31.37 -12.86
N ALA A 1075 12.93 -31.32 -11.58
CA ALA A 1075 12.16 -31.85 -10.47
C ALA A 1075 11.01 -30.91 -10.06
N VAL A 1076 11.23 -29.58 -10.08
CA VAL A 1076 10.28 -28.60 -9.51
C VAL A 1076 9.50 -27.77 -10.55
N ASP A 1077 9.99 -27.61 -11.78
CA ASP A 1077 9.35 -26.80 -12.82
C ASP A 1077 8.66 -27.68 -13.89
N PRO A 1078 7.32 -27.65 -14.03
CA PRO A 1078 6.57 -28.41 -15.05
C PRO A 1078 6.97 -28.12 -16.50
N ALA A 1079 7.35 -26.88 -16.82
CA ALA A 1079 7.73 -26.49 -18.18
C ALA A 1079 9.14 -26.97 -18.53
N VAL A 1080 10.08 -26.93 -17.57
CA VAL A 1080 11.41 -27.52 -17.73
C VAL A 1080 11.32 -29.04 -17.81
N ALA A 1081 10.50 -29.67 -16.96
CA ALA A 1081 10.20 -31.10 -17.02
C ALA A 1081 9.66 -31.52 -18.41
N ALA A 1082 8.67 -30.80 -18.94
CA ALA A 1082 8.11 -31.05 -20.27
C ALA A 1082 9.11 -30.89 -21.43
N VAL A 1083 10.23 -30.18 -21.22
CA VAL A 1083 11.32 -30.08 -22.22
C VAL A 1083 12.36 -31.18 -22.04
N LYS A 1084 12.72 -31.55 -20.80
CA LYS A 1084 13.77 -32.54 -20.51
C LYS A 1084 13.29 -34.00 -20.55
N TYR A 1085 12.04 -34.25 -20.16
CA TYR A 1085 11.39 -35.58 -20.17
C TYR A 1085 10.49 -35.78 -21.41
N LYS A 1086 10.87 -35.22 -22.57
CA LYS A 1086 10.10 -35.38 -23.82
C LYS A 1086 9.92 -36.86 -24.20
N GLY A 1087 8.69 -37.35 -24.11
CA GLY A 1087 8.32 -38.74 -24.38
C GLY A 1087 8.40 -39.69 -23.17
N LEU A 1088 8.76 -39.19 -21.98
CA LEU A 1088 8.85 -39.97 -20.74
C LEU A 1088 7.85 -39.45 -19.72
N HIS A 1089 6.82 -40.23 -19.40
CA HIS A 1089 5.89 -39.90 -18.32
C HIS A 1089 6.50 -40.25 -16.95
N SER A 1090 7.08 -39.26 -16.28
CA SER A 1090 7.39 -39.34 -14.84
C SER A 1090 6.26 -38.71 -14.01
N PRO A 1091 5.81 -39.34 -12.91
CA PRO A 1091 4.86 -38.72 -11.97
C PRO A 1091 5.51 -37.71 -11.01
N VAL A 1092 6.85 -37.62 -10.99
CA VAL A 1092 7.63 -36.76 -10.08
C VAL A 1092 8.20 -35.52 -10.80
N ALA A 1093 8.60 -35.64 -12.06
CA ALA A 1093 9.20 -34.51 -12.79
C ALA A 1093 8.23 -33.32 -12.88
N GLY A 1094 8.72 -32.13 -12.52
CA GLY A 1094 7.91 -30.91 -12.39
C GLY A 1094 6.89 -30.90 -11.25
N LYS A 1095 6.89 -31.93 -10.38
CA LYS A 1095 5.93 -32.13 -9.28
C LYS A 1095 6.59 -32.56 -7.96
N ALA A 1096 7.92 -32.55 -7.86
CA ALA A 1096 8.60 -33.03 -6.67
C ALA A 1096 8.25 -32.20 -5.42
N THR A 1097 8.04 -32.87 -4.30
CA THR A 1097 7.80 -32.27 -2.98
C THR A 1097 8.91 -32.61 -1.98
N VAL A 1098 9.69 -33.66 -2.28
CA VAL A 1098 10.85 -34.11 -1.50
C VAL A 1098 12.06 -34.12 -2.44
N CYS A 1099 13.15 -33.47 -2.02
CA CYS A 1099 14.37 -33.31 -2.80
C CYS A 1099 15.55 -33.84 -2.00
N ILE A 1100 16.13 -34.97 -2.42
CA ILE A 1100 17.24 -35.63 -1.73
C ILE A 1100 18.55 -35.22 -2.40
N PHE A 1101 19.45 -34.59 -1.65
CA PHE A 1101 20.75 -34.15 -2.15
C PHE A 1101 21.79 -35.28 -2.09
N PRO A 1102 22.72 -35.38 -3.06
CA PRO A 1102 23.66 -36.49 -3.14
C PRO A 1102 24.84 -36.41 -2.15
N ASP A 1103 25.08 -35.24 -1.53
CA ASP A 1103 26.17 -34.98 -0.57
C ASP A 1103 25.90 -33.72 0.28
N LEU A 1104 26.63 -33.57 1.39
CA LEU A 1104 26.45 -32.43 2.30
C LEU A 1104 26.76 -31.06 1.68
N ASN A 1105 27.71 -30.96 0.74
CA ASN A 1105 28.06 -29.66 0.15
C ASN A 1105 26.97 -29.19 -0.81
N SER A 1106 26.42 -30.07 -1.65
CA SER A 1106 25.28 -29.70 -2.49
C SER A 1106 24.05 -29.37 -1.64
N GLY A 1107 23.72 -30.20 -0.63
CA GLY A 1107 22.59 -29.98 0.28
C GLY A 1107 22.70 -28.69 1.10
N ASN A 1108 23.81 -28.49 1.82
CA ASN A 1108 23.98 -27.39 2.77
C ASN A 1108 24.07 -26.02 2.07
N ASN A 1109 24.71 -25.94 0.90
CA ASN A 1109 24.75 -24.71 0.12
C ASN A 1109 23.41 -24.42 -0.55
N SER A 1110 22.72 -25.43 -1.09
CA SER A 1110 21.44 -25.22 -1.80
C SER A 1110 20.33 -24.72 -0.89
N TYR A 1111 20.12 -25.30 0.30
CA TYR A 1111 19.05 -24.81 1.17
C TYR A 1111 19.32 -23.38 1.66
N LYS A 1112 20.57 -23.05 1.99
CA LYS A 1112 20.95 -21.68 2.40
C LYS A 1112 20.82 -20.67 1.27
N ALA A 1113 21.26 -21.04 0.05
CA ALA A 1113 21.11 -20.19 -1.12
C ALA A 1113 19.62 -19.91 -1.41
N VAL A 1114 18.76 -20.94 -1.37
CA VAL A 1114 17.30 -20.78 -1.51
C VAL A 1114 16.72 -19.92 -0.40
N GLN A 1115 17.03 -20.21 0.87
CA GLN A 1115 16.55 -19.46 2.04
C GLN A 1115 16.86 -17.96 1.92
N GLN A 1116 18.12 -17.61 1.65
CA GLN A 1116 18.58 -16.22 1.57
C GLN A 1116 18.09 -15.50 0.32
N ALA A 1117 18.07 -16.16 -0.84
CA ALA A 1117 17.63 -15.54 -2.10
C ALA A 1117 16.11 -15.30 -2.15
N SER A 1118 15.31 -16.25 -1.63
CA SER A 1118 13.84 -16.14 -1.59
C SER A 1118 13.29 -15.44 -0.35
N LYS A 1119 14.13 -15.24 0.68
CA LYS A 1119 13.77 -14.72 2.02
C LYS A 1119 12.67 -15.56 2.70
N THR A 1120 12.78 -16.88 2.59
CA THR A 1120 11.82 -17.84 3.14
C THR A 1120 12.31 -18.44 4.45
N SER A 1121 11.38 -18.94 5.27
CA SER A 1121 11.73 -19.69 6.47
C SER A 1121 12.07 -21.14 6.10
N ALA A 1122 13.02 -21.73 6.83
CA ALA A 1122 13.48 -23.10 6.62
C ALA A 1122 13.52 -23.81 7.97
N VAL A 1123 12.52 -24.65 8.25
CA VAL A 1123 12.39 -25.31 9.56
C VAL A 1123 13.23 -26.58 9.59
N GLY A 1124 14.28 -26.58 10.41
CA GLY A 1124 15.21 -27.70 10.59
C GLY A 1124 16.58 -27.27 11.12
N PRO A 1125 17.56 -28.20 11.20
CA PRO A 1125 17.50 -29.58 10.70
C PRO A 1125 16.61 -30.49 11.56
N ILE A 1126 15.57 -31.07 10.95
CA ILE A 1126 14.73 -32.09 11.56
C ILE A 1126 15.36 -33.46 11.31
N MET A 1127 15.70 -34.16 12.38
CA MET A 1127 16.47 -35.40 12.39
C MET A 1127 15.57 -36.61 12.19
N GLN A 1128 16.09 -37.61 11.51
CA GLN A 1128 15.33 -38.78 11.04
C GLN A 1128 16.11 -40.06 11.31
N GLY A 1129 15.40 -41.18 11.42
CA GLY A 1129 16.03 -42.48 11.68
C GLY A 1129 16.51 -42.70 13.11
N LEU A 1130 16.28 -41.78 14.06
CA LEU A 1130 16.43 -42.02 15.51
C LEU A 1130 15.19 -42.72 16.10
N ARG A 1131 15.35 -43.47 17.20
CA ARG A 1131 14.22 -44.12 17.92
C ARG A 1131 13.33 -43.17 18.69
N MET A 1132 13.84 -42.00 19.05
CA MET A 1132 13.15 -40.96 19.83
C MET A 1132 13.57 -39.60 19.26
N PRO A 1133 12.68 -38.59 19.22
CA PRO A 1133 12.92 -37.36 18.48
C PRO A 1133 13.87 -36.40 19.21
N VAL A 1134 15.08 -36.26 18.67
CA VAL A 1134 16.09 -35.30 19.10
C VAL A 1134 16.49 -34.46 17.91
N ASN A 1135 16.28 -33.15 17.98
CA ASN A 1135 16.57 -32.20 16.91
C ASN A 1135 17.66 -31.20 17.31
N ASP A 1136 18.47 -30.79 16.32
CA ASP A 1136 19.58 -29.86 16.49
C ASP A 1136 19.19 -28.45 16.01
N LEU A 1137 19.67 -27.43 16.70
CA LEU A 1137 19.53 -26.03 16.33
C LEU A 1137 20.83 -25.50 15.72
N SER A 1138 20.70 -24.58 14.77
CA SER A 1138 21.82 -23.73 14.37
C SER A 1138 22.18 -22.78 15.53
N ARG A 1139 23.48 -22.56 15.80
CA ARG A 1139 23.91 -21.50 16.74
C ARG A 1139 23.36 -20.11 16.39
N GLY A 1140 23.05 -19.88 15.11
CA GLY A 1140 22.42 -18.66 14.61
C GLY A 1140 20.88 -18.66 14.67
N CYS A 1141 20.24 -19.59 15.38
CA CYS A 1141 18.78 -19.69 15.46
C CYS A 1141 18.14 -18.45 16.10
N THR A 1142 16.97 -18.09 15.57
CA THR A 1142 16.02 -17.14 16.13
C THR A 1142 15.10 -17.84 17.13
N VAL A 1143 14.25 -17.07 17.85
CA VAL A 1143 13.19 -17.62 18.71
C VAL A 1143 12.20 -18.46 17.89
N GLU A 1144 11.80 -17.99 16.70
CA GLU A 1144 10.84 -18.72 15.85
C GLU A 1144 11.40 -20.08 15.40
N ASP A 1145 12.71 -20.18 15.14
CA ASP A 1145 13.36 -21.45 14.79
C ASP A 1145 13.28 -22.46 15.94
N VAL A 1146 13.46 -22.01 17.19
CA VAL A 1146 13.32 -22.86 18.39
C VAL A 1146 11.88 -23.34 18.55
N VAL A 1147 10.90 -22.44 18.43
CA VAL A 1147 9.47 -22.76 18.56
C VAL A 1147 9.02 -23.73 17.46
N ASN A 1148 9.37 -23.46 16.20
CA ASN A 1148 9.06 -24.33 15.07
C ASN A 1148 9.72 -25.72 15.22
N THR A 1149 10.99 -25.77 15.66
CA THR A 1149 11.72 -27.04 15.87
C THR A 1149 11.12 -27.83 17.04
N ALA A 1150 10.72 -27.19 18.13
CA ALA A 1150 10.02 -27.84 19.25
C ALA A 1150 8.66 -28.43 18.83
N VAL A 1151 7.90 -27.72 18.00
CA VAL A 1151 6.66 -28.24 17.40
C VAL A 1151 6.93 -29.43 16.47
N CYS A 1152 7.94 -29.36 15.60
CA CYS A 1152 8.36 -30.52 14.78
C CYS A 1152 8.73 -31.73 15.65
N THR A 1153 9.44 -31.51 16.75
CA THR A 1153 9.85 -32.56 17.69
C THR A 1153 8.64 -33.20 18.38
N ALA A 1154 7.66 -32.39 18.80
CA ALA A 1154 6.40 -32.87 19.35
C ALA A 1154 5.59 -33.71 18.34
N LEU A 1155 5.56 -33.33 17.06
CA LEU A 1155 4.91 -34.12 16.01
C LEU A 1155 5.60 -35.46 15.79
N GLN A 1156 6.93 -35.48 15.75
CA GLN A 1156 7.68 -36.73 15.68
C GLN A 1156 7.42 -37.62 16.90
N ALA A 1157 7.25 -37.05 18.10
CA ALA A 1157 6.87 -37.79 19.30
C ALA A 1157 5.47 -38.41 19.18
N ILE A 1158 4.47 -37.64 18.72
CA ILE A 1158 3.09 -38.13 18.47
C ILE A 1158 3.11 -39.29 17.47
N VAL A 1159 3.80 -39.14 16.34
CA VAL A 1159 3.87 -40.17 15.29
C VAL A 1159 4.65 -41.41 15.76
N ALA A 1160 5.74 -41.24 16.52
CA ALA A 1160 6.46 -42.35 17.12
C ALA A 1160 5.62 -43.09 18.17
N GLN A 1161 4.79 -42.39 18.96
CA GLN A 1161 3.87 -43.01 19.91
C GLN A 1161 2.75 -43.78 19.19
N GLN A 1162 2.15 -43.20 18.14
CA GLN A 1162 1.14 -43.86 17.30
C GLN A 1162 1.68 -45.12 16.62
N ALA A 1163 2.91 -45.08 16.07
CA ALA A 1163 3.56 -46.23 15.47
C ALA A 1163 3.97 -47.34 16.46
N ASN A 1164 3.86 -47.10 17.78
CA ASN A 1164 4.07 -48.10 18.83
C ASN A 1164 2.76 -48.48 19.56
N GLN A 1165 1.59 -48.05 19.08
CA GLN A 1165 0.30 -48.59 19.52
C GLN A 1165 -0.07 -49.83 18.66
N PRO A 1166 -0.55 -50.93 19.29
CA PRO A 1166 -0.80 -52.21 18.61
C PRO A 1166 -2.14 -52.28 17.86
#